data_AF-A0AAU2EZ63-F1
#
_entry.id   AF-A0AAU2EZ63-F1
#
_cell.length_a   1.000
_cell.length_b   1.000
_cell.length_c   1.000
_cell.angle_alpha   90.00
_cell.angle_beta   90.00
_cell.angle_gamma   90.00
#
_symmetry.space_group_name_H-M   'P 1'
#
loop_
_entity.id
_entity.type
_entity.pdbx_description
1 polymer ?
#
loop_
_entity_poly.entity_id
_entity_poly.type
_entity_poly.pdbx_seq_one_letter_code
_entity_poly.pdbx_strand_id
1 'polypeptide(L)'
;MTETTPAPKVVEPLTAFASPLTLILDEERTGGRSLEEALFLSFTADLGFFEEVALGVTQATGARVTVAGDVSMARNDPRSVRRAGRSYLAGLAYAHGPAFHPKLMVLAGPEHATIALGSGNTTLAGWQANAELWTVLRVDGEQSPTAVPELSAWLRDLPEKVRFSAGVPQALGRVAALLDRLHRDRTPTAPQVRVVSSLRSPIIEQLPQGPVDELAVFAPFYDRRSMALRRLLERFRPSRFTLAYQPGLSDLDGPSVSALVKEYDGRVISDNDQRYRHGKLVEWVSEGQRWALTGSPNLSAAALLLSQGDGGNCELGIITPITATLLPDGTDEPAARLHTVPPLPRPIAGGGPLLLGALRVPDGLEISVARPLSDTAHLELSQAAAPPEAWERIADIPTGQATLTVTAPADAGSRVRLVVVDSDGVPSFGNIVFVVDPDRALRRMTPTQSQAPTTRPPDLFADPRLAERFLGDLETLRTGLTPTPAGVSASSSTGGAAATAPLDADEDGWERYLDECAGRVGHPLTRFALGLPLPTDISTPFQDLLPVSWDERFTDDIDAALDDDDAESMAAEHDPEAVDAEASSAATLPDLRQADQEVRRRYRRWVERLVALAPNLGPPERMLVVRLTLWTVAVGAWPPAHTDWVPLLSQAVRALNRNDLPERIEPQVGSLAAVALAVLRSHAPRYEITPETIAFNEASQAVGHLLPAVDSVYVTEYTTLLDTAFGPAVDPAAVLDVASDVVQDDPLADAVWSLAEKGRDVHRHGRLLLHVIGSFSNPALVALEAVGAAEDAPLVGAWADSGSESGGGGWALVVWRRPDLIVVDARRPIPLWRHYRLTGLVGPRALAAQRSFESAASVPHGPRNQPFELAHQVLSDLGLVGPQPPQCEP
;
A
#
# COMPACT_ATOMS: atom_id res chain seq x y z
N MET A 1 9.64 59.04 8.27
CA MET A 1 10.79 58.31 8.83
C MET A 1 10.56 58.15 10.31
N THR A 2 9.97 57.03 10.70
CA THR A 2 9.78 56.61 12.08
C THR A 2 10.02 55.10 12.06
N GLU A 3 11.23 54.70 12.41
CA GLU A 3 11.63 53.30 12.56
C GLU A 3 10.88 52.70 13.74
N THR A 4 9.97 51.78 13.44
CA THR A 4 9.36 50.88 14.43
C THR A 4 10.26 49.66 14.61
N THR A 5 10.85 49.54 15.79
CA THR A 5 11.59 48.37 16.27
C THR A 5 10.70 47.12 16.21
N PRO A 6 11.16 45.99 15.65
CA PRO A 6 10.37 44.75 15.67
C PRO A 6 10.36 44.17 17.08
N ALA A 7 9.16 43.79 17.55
CA ALA A 7 8.96 43.10 18.82
C ALA A 7 9.72 41.75 18.85
N PRO A 8 10.19 41.29 20.02
CA PRO A 8 10.86 40.01 20.13
C PRO A 8 9.93 38.88 19.68
N LYS A 9 10.41 38.05 18.75
CA LYS A 9 9.74 36.80 18.37
C LYS A 9 9.53 35.98 19.64
N VAL A 10 8.27 35.74 19.96
CA VAL A 10 7.86 34.73 20.93
C VAL A 10 8.43 33.40 20.41
N VAL A 11 9.43 32.87 21.11
CA VAL A 11 9.92 31.52 20.87
C VAL A 11 8.88 30.59 21.47
N GLU A 12 8.04 30.01 20.61
CA GLU A 12 7.18 28.89 21.01
C GLU A 12 8.08 27.76 21.56
N PRO A 13 7.74 27.16 22.72
CA PRO A 13 8.46 26.00 23.20
C PRO A 13 8.09 24.81 22.32
N LEU A 14 9.00 24.45 21.42
CA LEU A 14 8.92 23.25 20.60
C LEU A 14 9.20 22.02 21.49
N THR A 15 8.18 21.41 22.07
CA THR A 15 8.19 19.95 22.26
C THR A 15 7.99 19.31 20.88
N ALA A 16 9.01 19.44 20.02
CA ALA A 16 8.97 18.90 18.67
C ALA A 16 9.05 17.37 18.75
N PHE A 17 7.92 16.72 18.46
CA PHE A 17 7.89 15.29 18.19
C PHE A 17 8.83 14.99 17.01
N ALA A 18 9.95 14.30 17.26
CA ALA A 18 10.98 14.05 16.27
C ALA A 18 11.02 12.57 15.89
N SER A 19 9.98 12.10 15.20
CA SER A 19 10.03 10.79 14.55
C SER A 19 10.92 10.85 13.29
N PRO A 20 11.67 9.79 12.96
CA PRO A 20 12.39 9.67 11.69
C PRO A 20 11.52 10.01 10.48
N LEU A 21 10.24 9.57 10.46
CA LEU A 21 9.32 9.87 9.35
C LEU A 21 9.06 11.38 9.20
N THR A 22 8.80 12.07 10.31
CA THR A 22 8.59 13.53 10.31
C THR A 22 9.82 14.26 9.79
N LEU A 23 11.02 13.80 10.16
CA LEU A 23 12.28 14.39 9.70
C LEU A 23 12.52 14.16 8.20
N ILE A 24 12.16 13.00 7.66
CA ILE A 24 12.24 12.72 6.21
C ILE A 24 11.26 13.61 5.44
N LEU A 25 10.03 13.75 5.94
CA LEU A 25 9.01 14.59 5.32
C LEU A 25 9.39 16.09 5.35
N ASP A 26 10.01 16.56 6.43
CA ASP A 26 10.53 17.92 6.51
C ASP A 26 11.66 18.17 5.50
N GLU A 27 12.53 17.18 5.32
CA GLU A 27 13.62 17.23 4.36
C GLU A 27 13.10 17.26 2.91
N GLU A 28 12.16 16.38 2.57
CA GLU A 28 11.49 16.36 1.27
C GLU A 28 10.79 17.69 0.97
N ARG A 29 10.01 18.21 1.92
CA ARG A 29 9.28 19.48 1.78
C ARG A 29 10.21 20.68 1.59
N THR A 30 11.34 20.69 2.27
CA THR A 30 12.29 21.81 2.18
C THR A 30 13.11 21.79 0.89
N GLY A 31 13.10 20.67 0.15
CA GLY A 31 13.16 20.52 -1.32
C GLY A 31 14.31 21.18 -2.11
N GLY A 32 15.17 21.94 -1.45
CA GLY A 32 16.26 22.72 -2.06
C GLY A 32 17.63 22.10 -1.85
N ARG A 33 17.74 20.99 -1.11
CA ARG A 33 19.01 20.37 -0.74
C ARG A 33 19.04 18.92 -1.21
N SER A 34 19.92 18.61 -2.16
CA SER A 34 20.05 17.26 -2.72
C SER A 34 20.82 16.37 -1.74
N LEU A 35 20.12 15.44 -1.08
CA LEU A 35 20.77 14.44 -0.26
C LEU A 35 21.48 13.40 -1.13
N GLU A 36 22.57 12.83 -0.60
CA GLU A 36 23.35 11.78 -1.28
C GLU A 36 23.14 10.40 -0.65
N GLU A 37 23.05 10.31 0.68
CA GLU A 37 22.89 9.05 1.41
C GLU A 37 21.83 9.19 2.51
N ALA A 38 21.00 8.16 2.64
CA ALA A 38 20.06 7.94 3.72
C ALA A 38 20.33 6.57 4.34
N LEU A 39 20.79 6.55 5.59
CA LEU A 39 21.16 5.34 6.32
C LEU A 39 20.23 5.13 7.50
N PHE A 40 19.68 3.92 7.60
CA PHE A 40 18.86 3.46 8.71
C PHE A 40 19.51 2.22 9.31
N LEU A 41 19.92 2.31 10.57
CA LEU A 41 20.30 1.16 11.38
C LEU A 41 19.18 0.92 12.38
N SER A 42 18.79 -0.34 12.54
CA SER A 42 17.76 -0.75 13.48
C SER A 42 18.08 -2.13 14.04
N PHE A 43 17.42 -2.50 15.14
CA PHE A 43 17.42 -3.89 15.60
C PHE A 43 16.43 -4.70 14.77
N THR A 44 15.13 -4.42 14.93
CA THR A 44 14.09 -4.90 14.01
C THR A 44 13.92 -3.91 12.86
N ALA A 45 13.99 -4.37 11.61
CA ALA A 45 13.73 -3.56 10.43
C ALA A 45 12.60 -4.20 9.62
N ASP A 46 11.40 -3.65 9.74
CA ASP A 46 10.25 -4.05 8.92
C ASP A 46 10.37 -3.37 7.55
N LEU A 47 10.80 -4.16 6.56
CA LEU A 47 10.98 -3.68 5.21
C LEU A 47 9.63 -3.43 4.50
N GLY A 48 8.56 -4.12 4.87
CA GLY A 48 7.22 -3.92 4.29
C GLY A 48 6.69 -2.54 4.66
N PHE A 49 6.70 -2.23 5.96
CA PHE A 49 6.41 -0.88 6.48
C PHE A 49 7.30 0.18 5.83
N PHE A 50 8.62 -0.06 5.79
CA PHE A 50 9.56 0.92 5.26
C PHE A 50 9.29 1.20 3.77
N GLU A 51 9.05 0.17 2.96
CA GLU A 51 8.69 0.32 1.56
C GLU A 51 7.37 1.07 1.39
N GLU A 52 6.34 0.77 2.18
CA GLU A 52 5.03 1.40 2.05
C GLU A 52 5.03 2.88 2.44
N VAL A 53 5.74 3.23 3.52
CA VAL A 53 5.59 4.52 4.19
C VAL A 53 6.77 5.47 3.92
N ALA A 54 8.00 4.96 3.94
CA ALA A 54 9.20 5.79 4.07
C ALA A 54 10.08 5.82 2.82
N LEU A 55 10.16 4.73 2.06
CA LEU A 55 11.12 4.60 0.97
C LEU A 55 10.92 5.66 -0.12
N GLY A 56 9.68 5.86 -0.59
CA GLY A 56 9.38 6.81 -1.66
C GLY A 56 9.75 8.25 -1.30
N VAL A 57 9.34 8.71 -0.11
CA VAL A 57 9.67 10.05 0.38
C VAL A 57 11.16 10.22 0.66
N THR A 58 11.85 9.16 1.12
CA THR A 58 13.30 9.19 1.31
C THR A 58 14.03 9.29 -0.03
N GLN A 59 13.63 8.52 -1.04
CA GLN A 59 14.23 8.58 -2.37
C GLN A 59 13.93 9.90 -3.09
N ALA A 60 12.78 10.52 -2.83
CA ALA A 60 12.44 11.86 -3.35
C ALA A 60 13.43 12.95 -2.91
N THR A 61 14.14 12.76 -1.79
CA THR A 61 15.25 13.65 -1.37
C THR A 61 16.50 13.54 -2.26
N GLY A 62 16.56 12.51 -3.12
CA GLY A 62 17.69 12.20 -4.00
C GLY A 62 18.76 11.28 -3.37
N ALA A 63 18.55 10.82 -2.14
CA ALA A 63 19.47 9.96 -1.42
C ALA A 63 19.49 8.51 -1.95
N ARG A 64 20.65 7.85 -1.88
CA ARG A 64 20.72 6.39 -1.87
C ARG A 64 20.25 5.89 -0.52
N VAL A 65 19.39 4.88 -0.50
CA VAL A 65 18.80 4.38 0.74
C VAL A 65 19.48 3.08 1.15
N THR A 66 19.89 3.00 2.42
CA THR A 66 20.42 1.78 3.05
C THR A 66 19.68 1.54 4.35
N VAL A 67 19.10 0.35 4.52
CA VAL A 67 18.45 -0.09 5.75
C VAL A 67 19.14 -1.36 6.22
N ALA A 68 19.63 -1.39 7.46
CA ALA A 68 20.25 -2.56 8.05
C ALA A 68 19.64 -2.91 9.41
N GLY A 69 19.14 -4.15 9.53
CA GLY A 69 18.59 -4.74 10.75
C GLY A 69 19.47 -5.86 11.32
N ASP A 70 19.15 -6.36 12.51
CA ASP A 70 19.75 -7.59 13.02
C ASP A 70 19.26 -8.80 12.22
N VAL A 71 20.18 -9.71 11.87
CA VAL A 71 19.87 -10.94 11.15
C VAL A 71 18.94 -11.88 11.94
N SER A 72 19.00 -11.91 13.27
CA SER A 72 18.12 -12.74 14.11
C SER A 72 16.68 -12.26 14.09
N MET A 73 16.47 -10.97 13.78
CA MET A 73 15.18 -10.31 13.71
C MET A 73 14.60 -10.22 12.29
N ALA A 74 15.29 -10.79 11.29
CA ALA A 74 14.89 -10.71 9.89
C ALA A 74 13.65 -11.59 9.57
N ARG A 75 12.45 -11.06 9.85
CA ARG A 75 11.15 -11.71 9.61
C ARG A 75 10.31 -10.92 8.61
N ASN A 76 10.78 -10.82 7.37
CA ASN A 76 10.06 -10.10 6.31
C ASN A 76 9.01 -11.00 5.65
N ASP A 77 7.76 -10.51 5.51
CA ASP A 77 6.79 -11.15 4.62
C ASP A 77 7.18 -10.85 3.16
N PRO A 78 7.57 -11.87 2.36
CA PRO A 78 7.98 -11.67 0.97
C PRO A 78 6.87 -11.13 0.05
N ARG A 79 5.61 -11.07 0.50
CA ARG A 79 4.50 -10.41 -0.22
C ARG A 79 4.48 -8.89 -0.05
N SER A 80 4.97 -8.42 1.11
CA SER A 80 4.99 -6.99 1.48
C SER A 80 6.25 -6.27 0.99
N VAL A 81 7.32 -7.02 0.70
CA VAL A 81 8.62 -6.47 0.30
C VAL A 81 8.90 -6.77 -1.17
N ARG A 82 9.01 -5.72 -2.00
CA ARG A 82 9.17 -5.84 -3.46
C ARG A 82 10.38 -5.10 -4.00
N ARG A 83 10.85 -4.08 -3.30
CA ARG A 83 11.89 -3.14 -3.74
C ARG A 83 13.26 -3.39 -3.07
N ALA A 84 13.32 -4.22 -2.04
CA ALA A 84 14.55 -4.66 -1.39
C ALA A 84 15.55 -5.24 -2.40
N GLY A 85 16.77 -4.72 -2.40
CA GLY A 85 17.84 -5.15 -3.32
C GLY A 85 17.71 -4.62 -4.75
N ARG A 86 16.63 -3.89 -5.06
CA ARG A 86 16.35 -3.28 -6.38
C ARG A 86 16.47 -1.77 -6.33
N SER A 87 15.81 -1.15 -5.37
CA SER A 87 15.66 0.31 -5.28
C SER A 87 16.39 0.89 -4.07
N TYR A 88 16.74 0.04 -3.12
CA TYR A 88 17.54 0.38 -1.96
C TYR A 88 18.34 -0.83 -1.48
N LEU A 89 19.38 -0.56 -0.69
CA LEU A 89 20.19 -1.59 -0.07
C LEU A 89 19.51 -2.08 1.21
N ALA A 90 18.81 -3.21 1.12
CA ALA A 90 18.31 -3.95 2.27
C ALA A 90 19.42 -4.86 2.80
N GLY A 91 19.93 -4.56 3.98
CA GLY A 91 21.06 -5.24 4.59
C GLY A 91 20.73 -5.86 5.95
N LEU A 92 21.60 -6.76 6.39
CA LEU A 92 21.52 -7.39 7.70
C LEU A 92 22.87 -7.33 8.40
N ALA A 93 22.82 -7.30 9.72
CA ALA A 93 23.95 -7.19 10.63
C ALA A 93 23.99 -8.41 11.57
N TYR A 94 25.18 -8.93 11.81
CA TYR A 94 25.42 -10.01 12.76
C TYR A 94 26.54 -9.62 13.71
N ALA A 95 26.21 -9.45 14.98
CA ALA A 95 27.14 -9.05 16.03
C ALA A 95 27.74 -10.25 16.81
N HIS A 96 27.91 -11.40 16.14
CA HIS A 96 28.60 -12.59 16.69
C HIS A 96 27.94 -13.26 17.91
N GLY A 97 26.61 -13.22 17.98
CA GLY A 97 25.82 -13.84 19.05
C GLY A 97 24.89 -12.82 19.70
N PRO A 98 25.43 -11.82 20.42
CA PRO A 98 24.64 -10.71 20.96
C PRO A 98 23.92 -9.87 19.88
N ALA A 99 22.95 -9.07 20.30
CA ALA A 99 22.12 -8.29 19.40
C ALA A 99 22.85 -7.08 18.78
N PHE A 100 22.60 -6.82 17.50
CA PHE A 100 22.83 -5.57 16.81
C PHE A 100 21.69 -4.60 17.10
N HIS A 101 21.87 -3.76 18.11
CA HIS A 101 20.79 -2.96 18.68
C HIS A 101 20.74 -1.45 18.33
N PRO A 102 21.68 -0.81 17.57
CA PRO A 102 21.59 0.63 17.30
C PRO A 102 20.30 1.03 16.57
N LYS A 103 19.71 2.17 16.94
CA LYS A 103 18.67 2.84 16.14
C LYS A 103 19.15 4.22 15.70
N LEU A 104 19.48 4.33 14.42
CA LEU A 104 20.13 5.49 13.83
C LEU A 104 19.49 5.80 12.47
N MET A 105 19.11 7.05 12.26
CA MET A 105 18.84 7.60 10.94
C MET A 105 19.88 8.68 10.61
N VAL A 106 20.49 8.62 9.42
CA VAL A 106 21.32 9.68 8.87
C VAL A 106 20.82 10.05 7.49
N LEU A 107 20.43 11.31 7.32
CA LEU A 107 20.11 11.93 6.05
C LEU A 107 21.23 12.93 5.74
N ALA A 108 22.08 12.66 4.75
CA ALA A 108 23.28 13.46 4.49
C ALA A 108 23.44 13.84 3.02
N GLY A 109 23.69 15.12 2.78
CA GLY A 109 24.07 15.70 1.49
C GLY A 109 25.39 16.47 1.59
N PRO A 110 25.82 17.16 0.52
CA PRO A 110 27.05 17.92 0.51
C PRO A 110 27.00 19.20 1.39
N GLU A 111 25.79 19.74 1.62
CA GLU A 111 25.60 21.01 2.32
C GLU A 111 24.90 20.88 3.67
N HIS A 112 24.36 19.72 4.04
CA HIS A 112 23.77 19.53 5.35
C HIS A 112 23.57 18.06 5.69
N ALA A 113 23.34 17.80 6.97
CA ALA A 113 22.90 16.49 7.44
C ALA A 113 21.90 16.61 8.60
N THR A 114 20.94 15.70 8.63
CA THR A 114 20.02 15.46 9.74
C THR A 114 20.27 14.05 10.28
N ILE A 115 20.63 13.96 11.54
CA ILE A 115 21.00 12.70 12.21
C ILE A 115 20.06 12.51 13.40
N ALA A 116 19.36 11.38 13.47
CA ALA A 116 18.52 11.02 14.60
C ALA A 116 19.02 9.74 15.26
N LEU A 117 19.34 9.80 16.55
CA LEU A 117 19.73 8.67 17.39
C LEU A 117 18.62 8.44 18.40
N GLY A 118 18.13 7.22 18.57
CA GLY A 118 17.01 6.99 19.46
C GLY A 118 16.82 5.56 19.91
N SER A 119 15.63 5.31 20.44
CA SER A 119 15.20 4.00 20.96
C SER A 119 14.24 3.24 20.04
N GLY A 120 13.65 3.91 19.04
CA GLY A 120 12.63 3.34 18.16
C GLY A 120 13.19 2.59 16.96
N ASN A 121 12.72 1.36 16.76
CA ASN A 121 13.04 0.54 15.59
C ASN A 121 12.41 1.11 14.31
N THR A 122 12.94 0.76 13.14
CA THR A 122 12.32 1.01 11.83
C THR A 122 11.11 0.09 11.63
N THR A 123 10.05 0.40 12.36
CA THR A 123 8.73 -0.26 12.35
C THR A 123 7.64 0.80 12.55
N LEU A 124 6.39 0.45 12.26
CA LEU A 124 5.26 1.34 12.55
C LEU A 124 5.21 1.72 14.04
N ALA A 125 5.44 0.74 14.92
CA ALA A 125 5.47 0.95 16.35
C ALA A 125 6.60 1.91 16.78
N GLY A 126 7.83 1.65 16.35
CA GLY A 126 9.00 2.44 16.72
C GLY A 126 9.02 3.86 16.14
N TRP A 127 8.39 4.10 14.99
CA TRP A 127 8.35 5.45 14.39
C TRP A 127 7.11 6.25 14.77
N GLN A 128 6.04 5.61 15.24
CA GLN A 128 4.77 6.30 15.47
C GLN A 128 4.04 5.88 16.75
N ALA A 129 3.86 4.59 17.01
CA ALA A 129 2.97 4.13 18.09
C ALA A 129 3.61 4.27 19.48
N ASN A 130 4.87 3.88 19.65
CA ASN A 130 5.57 3.86 20.94
C ASN A 130 6.06 5.26 21.33
N ALA A 131 6.05 5.58 22.63
CA ALA A 131 6.69 6.78 23.16
C ALA A 131 8.21 6.55 23.25
N GLU A 132 8.89 6.82 22.13
CA GLU A 132 10.32 6.69 21.96
C GLU A 132 11.06 8.00 22.25
N LEU A 133 12.35 7.90 22.59
CA LEU A 133 13.24 9.05 22.75
C LEU A 133 14.17 9.17 21.55
N TRP A 134 14.18 10.35 20.94
CA TRP A 134 15.03 10.69 19.80
C TRP A 134 15.84 11.94 20.10
N THR A 135 17.16 11.86 19.89
CA THR A 135 18.05 13.01 19.87
C THR A 135 18.43 13.32 18.43
N VAL A 136 18.14 14.55 17.99
CA VAL A 136 18.41 14.99 16.62
C VAL A 136 19.60 15.95 16.59
N LEU A 137 20.64 15.57 15.84
CA LEU A 137 21.76 16.45 15.50
C LEU A 137 21.53 16.99 14.09
N ARG A 138 21.56 18.31 13.95
CA ARG A 138 21.52 18.98 12.64
C ARG A 138 22.87 19.59 12.34
N VAL A 139 23.31 19.42 11.11
CA VAL A 139 24.50 20.07 10.58
C VAL A 139 24.03 20.97 9.44
N ASP A 140 23.73 22.23 9.76
CA ASP A 140 23.26 23.22 8.80
C ASP A 140 24.06 24.53 8.91
N GLY A 141 24.13 25.26 7.80
CA GLY A 141 24.90 26.50 7.70
C GLY A 141 26.39 26.32 8.08
N GLU A 142 26.88 27.18 8.97
CA GLU A 142 28.29 27.26 9.37
C GLU A 142 28.62 26.47 10.64
N GLN A 143 27.65 25.76 11.22
CA GLN A 143 27.80 25.10 12.53
C GLN A 143 27.69 23.58 12.43
N SER A 144 28.45 22.87 13.25
CA SER A 144 28.43 21.41 13.33
C SER A 144 28.61 20.93 14.76
N PRO A 145 27.76 20.04 15.29
CA PRO A 145 27.97 19.45 16.61
C PRO A 145 29.27 18.64 16.68
N THR A 146 30.02 18.73 17.78
CA THR A 146 31.26 17.95 18.00
C THR A 146 31.05 16.44 18.03
N ALA A 147 29.83 15.98 18.27
CA ALA A 147 29.46 14.56 18.20
C ALA A 147 29.46 13.99 16.77
N VAL A 148 29.45 14.83 15.73
CA VAL A 148 29.40 14.38 14.33
C VAL A 148 30.66 13.58 13.94
N PRO A 149 31.90 14.07 14.19
CA PRO A 149 33.10 13.26 14.01
C PRO A 149 33.15 11.98 14.84
N GLU A 150 32.61 11.97 16.07
CA GLU A 150 32.55 10.77 16.91
C GLU A 150 31.64 9.70 16.28
N LEU A 151 30.47 10.11 15.77
CA LEU A 151 29.56 9.22 15.04
C LEU A 151 30.20 8.71 13.74
N SER A 152 30.86 9.59 12.99
CA SER A 152 31.57 9.21 11.76
C SER A 152 32.66 8.17 12.02
N ALA A 153 33.46 8.34 13.09
CA ALA A 153 34.45 7.36 13.51
C ALA A 153 33.78 6.03 13.90
N TRP A 154 32.70 6.07 14.67
CA TRP A 154 31.94 4.87 15.04
C TRP A 154 31.41 4.10 13.82
N LEU A 155 30.84 4.80 12.82
CA LEU A 155 30.37 4.19 11.57
C LEU A 155 31.49 3.50 10.78
N ARG A 156 32.71 4.06 10.81
CA ARG A 156 33.90 3.46 10.18
C ARG A 156 34.42 2.24 10.92
N ASP A 157 34.36 2.25 12.24
CA ASP A 157 34.86 1.18 13.10
C ASP A 157 33.86 0.01 13.20
N LEU A 158 32.56 0.25 12.93
CA LEU A 158 31.50 -0.74 13.10
C LEU A 158 31.74 -2.08 12.35
N PRO A 159 32.20 -2.08 11.07
CA PRO A 159 32.49 -3.33 10.34
C PRO A 159 33.68 -4.13 10.88
N GLU A 160 34.50 -3.59 11.80
CA GLU A 160 35.59 -4.34 12.45
C GLU A 160 35.08 -5.36 13.47
N LYS A 161 33.84 -5.17 13.94
CA LYS A 161 33.24 -5.90 15.07
C LYS A 161 31.90 -6.54 14.72
N VAL A 162 31.20 -5.99 13.74
CA VAL A 162 29.90 -6.49 13.27
C VAL A 162 30.04 -6.92 11.83
N ARG A 163 29.61 -8.14 11.53
CA ARG A 163 29.56 -8.66 10.15
C ARG A 163 28.30 -8.15 9.49
N PHE A 164 28.41 -7.55 8.31
CA PHE A 164 27.27 -7.09 7.53
C PHE A 164 27.12 -7.83 6.20
N SER A 165 25.91 -7.81 5.66
CA SER A 165 25.64 -8.15 4.27
C SER A 165 26.48 -7.26 3.33
N ALA A 166 26.82 -7.78 2.15
CA ALA A 166 27.60 -7.03 1.18
C ALA A 166 26.94 -5.68 0.82
N GLY A 167 27.77 -4.64 0.59
CA GLY A 167 27.32 -3.28 0.28
C GLY A 167 27.13 -2.37 1.50
N VAL A 168 26.74 -2.92 2.66
CA VAL A 168 26.48 -2.11 3.87
C VAL A 168 27.76 -1.46 4.41
N PRO A 169 28.92 -2.15 4.53
CA PRO A 169 30.17 -1.50 4.95
C PRO A 169 30.56 -0.31 4.06
N GLN A 170 30.32 -0.41 2.75
CA GLN A 170 30.58 0.68 1.82
C GLN A 170 29.61 1.85 2.05
N ALA A 171 28.33 1.58 2.34
CA ALA A 171 27.36 2.62 2.68
C ALA A 171 27.72 3.35 3.97
N LEU A 172 28.09 2.62 5.03
CA LEU A 172 28.59 3.18 6.30
C LEU A 172 29.80 4.10 6.04
N GLY A 173 30.75 3.66 5.22
CA GLY A 173 31.93 4.44 4.85
C GLY A 173 31.60 5.72 4.06
N ARG A 174 30.63 5.67 3.13
CA ARG A 174 30.19 6.86 2.38
C ARG A 174 29.52 7.89 3.29
N VAL A 175 28.64 7.44 4.19
CA VAL A 175 27.98 8.31 5.17
C VAL A 175 29.01 8.94 6.11
N ALA A 176 29.93 8.16 6.68
CA ALA A 176 31.00 8.69 7.52
C ALA A 176 31.86 9.74 6.80
N ALA A 177 32.23 9.47 5.54
CA ALA A 177 32.99 10.42 4.73
C ALA A 177 32.22 11.73 4.45
N LEU A 178 30.89 11.66 4.27
CA LEU A 178 30.04 12.84 4.12
C LEU A 178 30.00 13.66 5.42
N LEU A 179 29.79 13.00 6.57
CA LEU A 179 29.78 13.66 7.87
C LEU A 179 31.12 14.32 8.21
N ASP A 180 32.25 13.66 7.92
CA ASP A 180 33.60 14.22 8.10
C ASP A 180 33.82 15.46 7.22
N ARG A 181 33.35 15.44 5.96
CA ARG A 181 33.43 16.60 5.06
C ARG A 181 32.61 17.77 5.59
N LEU A 182 31.34 17.51 5.94
CA LEU A 182 30.44 18.53 6.48
C LEU A 182 30.99 19.18 7.75
N HIS A 183 31.59 18.40 8.64
CA HIS A 183 32.15 18.93 9.88
C HIS A 183 33.42 19.77 9.66
N ARG A 184 34.31 19.34 8.75
CA ARG A 184 35.62 19.98 8.52
C ARG A 184 35.52 21.47 8.22
N ASP A 185 34.53 21.86 7.43
CA ASP A 185 34.39 23.22 6.93
C ASP A 185 33.50 24.09 7.83
N ARG A 186 33.18 23.63 9.05
CA ARG A 186 32.23 24.27 9.96
C ARG A 186 32.80 24.53 11.34
N THR A 187 32.20 25.49 12.03
CA THR A 187 32.51 25.82 13.41
C THR A 187 31.94 24.74 14.34
N PRO A 188 32.76 24.06 15.16
CA PRO A 188 32.28 23.10 16.14
C PRO A 188 31.38 23.76 17.19
N THR A 189 30.25 23.11 17.49
CA THR A 189 29.26 23.55 18.48
C THR A 189 28.88 22.39 19.40
N ALA A 190 28.16 22.71 20.47
CA ALA A 190 27.69 21.72 21.46
C ALA A 190 28.79 20.72 21.91
N PRO A 191 29.97 21.20 22.39
CA PRO A 191 31.09 20.35 22.81
C PRO A 191 30.75 19.31 23.89
N GLN A 192 29.58 19.47 24.48
CA GLN A 192 29.12 18.70 25.64
C GLN A 192 28.32 17.47 25.20
N VAL A 193 27.88 17.46 23.94
CA VAL A 193 27.17 16.35 23.32
C VAL A 193 28.19 15.30 22.88
N ARG A 194 28.00 14.06 23.33
CA ARG A 194 28.95 12.97 23.10
C ARG A 194 28.26 11.69 22.67
N VAL A 195 28.81 11.01 21.68
CA VAL A 195 28.38 9.66 21.29
C VAL A 195 28.98 8.65 22.25
N VAL A 196 28.20 7.66 22.66
CA VAL A 196 28.65 6.51 23.45
C VAL A 196 28.22 5.21 22.79
N SER A 197 29.04 4.16 22.92
CA SER A 197 28.73 2.87 22.31
C SER A 197 29.46 1.72 23.02
N SER A 198 28.84 0.55 23.05
CA SER A 198 29.46 -0.70 23.54
C SER A 198 30.48 -1.32 22.57
N LEU A 199 30.69 -0.74 21.37
CA LEU A 199 31.50 -1.33 20.30
C LEU A 199 32.94 -1.68 20.72
N ARG A 200 33.57 -0.84 21.54
CA ARG A 200 34.98 -1.00 21.97
C ARG A 200 35.15 -1.15 23.48
N SER A 201 34.26 -0.55 24.28
CA SER A 201 34.27 -0.65 25.73
C SER A 201 32.84 -0.56 26.26
N PRO A 202 32.55 -1.06 27.47
CA PRO A 202 31.25 -0.93 28.09
C PRO A 202 30.77 0.52 28.16
N ILE A 203 29.49 0.77 27.92
CA ILE A 203 28.90 2.13 28.00
C ILE A 203 29.04 2.70 29.42
N ILE A 204 28.89 1.86 30.45
CA ILE A 204 29.03 2.28 31.85
C ILE A 204 30.38 2.95 32.14
N GLU A 205 31.45 2.59 31.42
CA GLU A 205 32.78 3.18 31.60
C GLU A 205 32.90 4.59 31.02
N GLN A 206 32.03 4.92 30.06
CA GLN A 206 32.00 6.20 29.34
C GLN A 206 31.16 7.27 30.05
N LEU A 207 30.35 6.87 31.04
CA LEU A 207 29.54 7.75 31.89
C LEU A 207 30.40 8.47 32.94
N PRO A 208 30.00 9.62 33.51
CA PRO A 208 30.75 10.23 34.60
C PRO A 208 30.80 9.35 35.85
N GLN A 209 31.76 9.63 36.75
CA GLN A 209 31.76 9.06 38.10
C GLN A 209 31.13 10.05 39.08
N GLY A 210 30.43 9.52 40.07
CA GLY A 210 29.79 10.30 41.12
C GLY A 210 30.73 10.91 42.16
N PRO A 211 30.17 11.63 43.16
CA PRO A 211 28.73 11.71 43.46
C PRO A 211 27.95 12.64 42.52
N VAL A 212 26.65 12.37 42.36
CA VAL A 212 25.70 13.25 41.63
C VAL A 212 24.53 13.67 42.53
N ASP A 213 23.88 14.78 42.19
CA ASP A 213 22.76 15.32 42.95
C ASP A 213 21.51 14.44 42.79
N GLU A 214 21.21 14.05 41.55
CA GLU A 214 20.05 13.23 41.20
C GLU A 214 20.43 12.18 40.15
N LEU A 215 19.85 10.98 40.24
CA LEU A 215 19.83 9.97 39.20
C LEU A 215 18.38 9.53 38.97
N ALA A 216 17.94 9.57 37.72
CA ALA A 216 16.61 9.17 37.32
C ALA A 216 16.70 8.21 36.12
N VAL A 217 15.97 7.10 36.17
CA VAL A 217 16.06 6.05 35.15
C VAL A 217 14.68 5.54 34.71
N PHE A 218 14.59 5.18 33.44
CA PHE A 218 13.44 4.51 32.85
C PHE A 218 13.92 3.62 31.68
N ALA A 219 13.45 2.38 31.62
CA ALA A 219 13.60 1.52 30.45
C ALA A 219 12.48 0.46 30.44
N PRO A 220 12.10 -0.06 29.26
CA PRO A 220 11.15 -1.16 29.16
C PRO A 220 11.73 -2.50 29.62
N PHE A 221 13.06 -2.70 29.56
CA PHE A 221 13.70 -3.98 29.92
C PHE A 221 14.86 -3.82 30.90
N TYR A 222 14.90 -4.69 31.90
CA TYR A 222 15.93 -4.81 32.92
C TYR A 222 16.53 -6.22 32.93
N ASP A 223 17.79 -6.35 33.33
CA ASP A 223 18.41 -7.67 33.52
C ASP A 223 17.94 -8.37 34.80
N ARG A 224 18.12 -9.71 34.82
CA ARG A 224 17.93 -10.52 36.03
C ARG A 224 18.83 -9.96 37.15
N ARG A 225 18.30 -9.88 38.38
CA ARG A 225 18.99 -9.34 39.55
C ARG A 225 19.37 -7.85 39.48
N SER A 226 18.89 -7.11 38.48
CA SER A 226 19.08 -5.66 38.35
C SER A 226 20.55 -5.24 38.39
N MET A 227 21.42 -6.00 37.72
CA MET A 227 22.88 -5.82 37.72
C MET A 227 23.27 -4.46 37.14
N ALA A 228 22.71 -4.07 35.98
CA ALA A 228 23.00 -2.78 35.38
C ALA A 228 22.55 -1.60 36.26
N LEU A 229 21.35 -1.68 36.83
CA LEU A 229 20.85 -0.66 37.75
C LEU A 229 21.74 -0.51 38.99
N ARG A 230 22.15 -1.64 39.60
CA ARG A 230 23.10 -1.65 40.72
C ARG A 230 24.41 -0.94 40.35
N ARG A 231 24.99 -1.28 39.20
CA ARG A 231 26.26 -0.69 38.75
C ARG A 231 26.14 0.80 38.43
N LEU A 232 25.00 1.27 37.93
CA LEU A 232 24.72 2.69 37.77
C LEU A 232 24.69 3.40 39.13
N LEU A 233 23.94 2.86 40.11
CA LEU A 233 23.86 3.42 41.46
C LEU A 233 25.24 3.49 42.15
N GLU A 234 26.04 2.43 42.03
CA GLU A 234 27.41 2.38 42.55
C GLU A 234 28.35 3.38 41.86
N ARG A 235 28.20 3.59 40.54
CA ARG A 235 29.04 4.53 39.78
C ARG A 235 28.69 5.98 40.11
N PHE A 236 27.41 6.31 40.07
CA PHE A 236 26.90 7.67 40.21
C PHE A 236 26.80 8.13 41.67
N ARG A 237 26.64 7.21 42.64
CA ARG A 237 26.46 7.52 44.07
C ARG A 237 25.49 8.71 44.27
N PRO A 238 24.24 8.60 43.79
CA PRO A 238 23.32 9.73 43.75
C PRO A 238 22.82 10.11 45.15
N SER A 239 22.59 11.40 45.37
CA SER A 239 21.93 11.89 46.60
C SER A 239 20.41 11.65 46.55
N ARG A 240 19.83 11.61 45.34
CA ARG A 240 18.42 11.29 45.10
C ARG A 240 18.29 10.31 43.94
N PHE A 241 17.55 9.23 44.15
CA PHE A 241 17.30 8.22 43.13
C PHE A 241 15.81 8.15 42.78
N THR A 242 15.47 8.14 41.49
CA THR A 242 14.10 7.94 41.00
C THR A 242 14.10 6.87 39.90
N LEU A 243 13.19 5.90 40.00
CA LEU A 243 12.94 4.91 38.97
C LEU A 243 11.51 5.04 38.49
N ALA A 244 11.32 5.22 37.19
CA ALA A 244 10.02 5.09 36.56
C ALA A 244 9.86 3.73 35.89
N TYR A 245 8.63 3.20 35.89
CA TYR A 245 8.26 1.99 35.17
C TYR A 245 6.81 2.10 34.69
N GLN A 246 6.44 1.34 33.66
CA GLN A 246 5.08 1.26 33.16
C GLN A 246 4.46 -0.09 33.57
N PRO A 247 3.43 -0.12 34.45
CA PRO A 247 2.83 -1.36 34.91
C PRO A 247 2.33 -2.25 33.76
N GLY A 248 2.71 -3.52 33.76
CA GLY A 248 2.34 -4.49 32.71
C GLY A 248 3.11 -4.35 31.39
N LEU A 249 3.95 -3.32 31.25
CA LEU A 249 4.69 -3.01 30.02
C LEU A 249 6.21 -2.90 30.25
N SER A 250 6.69 -2.92 31.49
CA SER A 250 8.12 -3.01 31.81
C SER A 250 8.48 -4.41 32.34
N ASP A 251 9.46 -5.07 31.72
CA ASP A 251 10.03 -6.33 32.22
C ASP A 251 11.17 -6.04 33.20
N LEU A 252 10.91 -6.29 34.48
CA LEU A 252 11.87 -6.05 35.55
C LEU A 252 11.84 -7.15 36.62
N ASP A 253 13.01 -7.41 37.22
CA ASP A 253 13.11 -8.26 38.42
C ASP A 253 12.63 -7.48 39.64
N GLY A 254 11.31 -7.52 39.86
CA GLY A 254 10.61 -6.77 40.91
C GLY A 254 11.26 -6.85 42.30
N PRO A 255 11.55 -8.06 42.82
CA PRO A 255 12.29 -8.22 44.08
C PRO A 255 13.65 -7.52 44.11
N SER A 256 14.45 -7.64 43.06
CA SER A 256 15.80 -7.08 43.02
C SER A 256 15.79 -5.56 42.86
N VAL A 257 14.90 -5.02 42.02
CA VAL A 257 14.71 -3.56 41.88
C VAL A 257 14.17 -2.97 43.18
N SER A 258 13.17 -3.59 43.81
CA SER A 258 12.61 -3.16 45.11
C SER A 258 13.67 -3.10 46.21
N ALA A 259 14.61 -4.05 46.24
CA ALA A 259 15.72 -4.05 47.18
C ALA A 259 16.66 -2.86 46.95
N LEU A 260 17.02 -2.57 45.70
CA LEU A 260 17.87 -1.43 45.34
C LEU A 260 17.20 -0.08 45.65
N VAL A 261 15.91 0.06 45.35
CA VAL A 261 15.14 1.26 45.69
C VAL A 261 15.19 1.50 47.20
N LYS A 262 15.00 0.48 48.03
CA LYS A 262 15.09 0.61 49.50
C LYS A 262 16.51 0.91 49.98
N GLU A 263 17.52 0.29 49.38
CA GLU A 263 18.94 0.49 49.72
C GLU A 263 19.39 1.94 49.51
N TYR A 264 18.85 2.61 48.48
CA TYR A 264 19.22 3.98 48.08
C TYR A 264 18.17 5.05 48.44
N ASP A 265 17.17 4.72 49.28
CA ASP A 265 16.04 5.61 49.60
C ASP A 265 15.38 6.22 48.35
N GLY A 266 15.20 5.38 47.33
CA GLY A 266 14.72 5.76 46.01
C GLY A 266 13.21 5.96 45.93
N ARG A 267 12.80 6.82 45.01
CA ARG A 267 11.40 7.07 44.63
C ARG A 267 11.01 6.20 43.45
N VAL A 268 9.79 5.65 43.46
CA VAL A 268 9.25 4.86 42.34
C VAL A 268 8.05 5.59 41.75
N ILE A 269 8.06 5.76 40.43
CA ILE A 269 6.99 6.40 39.65
C ILE A 269 6.38 5.35 38.73
N SER A 270 5.06 5.15 38.82
CA SER A 270 4.32 4.40 37.81
C SER A 270 3.84 5.34 36.70
N ASP A 271 4.23 5.04 35.47
CA ASP A 271 3.68 5.65 34.27
C ASP A 271 2.35 4.96 33.93
N ASN A 272 1.26 5.72 33.91
CA ASN A 272 -0.08 5.22 33.61
C ASN A 272 -0.56 5.69 32.22
N ASP A 273 0.35 6.18 31.37
CA ASP A 273 0.04 6.51 29.98
C ASP A 273 -0.44 5.25 29.23
N GLN A 274 -1.40 5.44 28.33
CA GLN A 274 -1.90 4.40 27.42
C GLN A 274 -0.87 4.05 26.35
N ARG A 275 -0.04 5.02 25.98
CA ARG A 275 1.01 4.82 24.99
C ARG A 275 2.16 4.03 25.61
N TYR A 276 2.58 2.96 24.94
CA TYR A 276 3.71 2.17 25.40
C TYR A 276 5.00 3.01 25.38
N ARG A 277 5.59 3.25 26.56
CA ARG A 277 6.85 3.98 26.69
C ARG A 277 8.01 3.03 26.52
N HIS A 278 8.61 3.13 25.35
CA HIS A 278 9.73 2.30 24.96
C HIS A 278 11.06 3.08 24.93
N GLY A 279 11.04 4.39 25.24
CA GLY A 279 12.25 5.18 25.47
C GLY A 279 13.18 4.57 26.52
N LYS A 280 14.51 4.63 26.28
CA LYS A 280 15.52 4.25 27.27
C LYS A 280 16.22 5.49 27.79
N LEU A 281 16.22 5.68 29.10
CA LEU A 281 16.67 6.89 29.76
C LEU A 281 17.52 6.58 31.00
N VAL A 282 18.71 7.17 31.02
CA VAL A 282 19.49 7.40 32.24
C VAL A 282 19.79 8.89 32.30
N GLU A 283 19.14 9.61 33.19
CA GLU A 283 19.39 11.04 33.42
C GLU A 283 20.02 11.29 34.79
N TRP A 284 20.90 12.28 34.87
CA TRP A 284 21.54 12.67 36.13
C TRP A 284 21.72 14.18 36.22
N VAL A 285 21.83 14.70 37.45
CA VAL A 285 22.15 16.09 37.73
C VAL A 285 23.50 16.17 38.42
N SER A 286 24.42 16.95 37.87
CA SER A 286 25.73 17.20 38.45
C SER A 286 26.06 18.68 38.34
N GLU A 287 26.44 19.29 39.46
CA GLU A 287 26.80 20.72 39.52
C GLU A 287 25.69 21.64 38.99
N GLY A 288 24.42 21.26 39.23
CA GLY A 288 23.25 22.01 38.78
C GLY A 288 22.89 21.87 37.29
N GLN A 289 23.65 21.10 36.50
CA GLN A 289 23.33 20.78 35.11
C GLN A 289 22.70 19.38 35.02
N ARG A 290 21.57 19.26 34.32
CA ARG A 290 20.94 17.97 34.01
C ARG A 290 21.47 17.41 32.69
N TRP A 291 21.70 16.11 32.66
CA TRP A 291 22.21 15.35 31.53
C TRP A 291 21.33 14.13 31.30
N ALA A 292 21.24 13.67 30.06
CA ALA A 292 20.62 12.40 29.73
C ALA A 292 21.50 11.58 28.79
N LEU A 293 21.57 10.29 29.06
CA LEU A 293 21.88 9.24 28.09
C LEU A 293 20.56 8.76 27.49
N THR A 294 20.43 8.93 26.17
CA THR A 294 19.33 8.37 25.37
C THR A 294 19.89 7.52 24.23
N GLY A 295 19.12 6.56 23.74
CA GLY A 295 19.49 5.73 22.59
C GLY A 295 18.94 4.32 22.71
N SER A 296 19.70 3.37 22.16
CA SER A 296 19.35 1.95 22.20
C SER A 296 19.54 1.22 23.55
N PRO A 297 20.49 1.59 24.46
CA PRO A 297 20.80 0.76 25.62
C PRO A 297 19.67 0.65 26.64
N ASN A 298 19.20 -0.57 26.90
CA ASN A 298 18.34 -0.89 28.05
C ASN A 298 19.10 -0.88 29.38
N LEU A 299 18.38 -1.01 30.50
CA LEU A 299 19.00 -1.15 31.83
C LEU A 299 19.40 -2.61 32.09
N SER A 300 20.27 -3.14 31.22
CA SER A 300 20.76 -4.52 31.27
C SER A 300 22.29 -4.62 31.16
N ALA A 301 22.85 -5.71 31.68
CA ALA A 301 24.28 -5.98 31.64
C ALA A 301 24.81 -6.07 30.21
N ALA A 302 24.08 -6.75 29.31
CA ALA A 302 24.43 -6.87 27.90
C ALA A 302 24.50 -5.50 27.20
N ALA A 303 23.64 -4.55 27.58
CA ALA A 303 23.61 -3.22 26.97
C ALA A 303 24.63 -2.23 27.57
N LEU A 304 24.81 -2.24 28.90
CA LEU A 304 25.59 -1.21 29.60
C LEU A 304 26.95 -1.67 30.14
N LEU A 305 27.07 -2.93 30.53
CA LEU A 305 28.21 -3.42 31.33
C LEU A 305 29.23 -4.23 30.54
N LEU A 306 28.86 -4.72 29.36
CA LEU A 306 29.72 -5.53 28.51
C LEU A 306 30.04 -4.78 27.21
N SER A 307 31.23 -5.02 26.66
CA SER A 307 31.57 -4.60 25.30
C SER A 307 31.01 -5.61 24.31
N GLN A 308 30.82 -5.22 23.05
CA GLN A 308 30.31 -6.13 22.02
C GLN A 308 31.21 -7.36 21.83
N GLY A 309 32.52 -7.22 22.03
CA GLY A 309 33.48 -8.33 21.94
C GLY A 309 33.47 -9.29 23.14
N ASP A 310 32.85 -8.89 24.25
CA ASP A 310 32.81 -9.65 25.52
C ASP A 310 31.40 -10.20 25.83
N GLY A 311 30.56 -10.37 24.79
CA GLY A 311 29.19 -10.88 24.93
C GLY A 311 28.13 -9.81 25.20
N GLY A 312 28.46 -8.52 25.08
CA GLY A 312 27.49 -7.43 25.11
C GLY A 312 26.80 -7.21 23.76
N ASN A 313 25.64 -6.57 23.78
CA ASN A 313 24.98 -6.09 22.57
C ASN A 313 25.83 -5.02 21.88
N CYS A 314 25.66 -4.85 20.58
CA CYS A 314 26.11 -3.65 19.88
C CYS A 314 25.10 -2.53 20.15
N GLU A 315 25.48 -1.52 20.92
CA GLU A 315 24.59 -0.44 21.36
C GLU A 315 25.16 0.92 20.95
N LEU A 316 24.27 1.88 20.70
CA LEU A 316 24.59 3.27 20.38
C LEU A 316 23.71 4.20 21.22
N GLY A 317 24.35 5.14 21.90
CA GLY A 317 23.70 6.16 22.69
C GLY A 317 24.36 7.53 22.52
N ILE A 318 23.71 8.53 23.09
CA ILE A 318 24.21 9.91 23.09
C ILE A 318 23.97 10.53 24.46
N ILE A 319 24.98 11.24 24.95
CA ILE A 319 24.92 12.04 26.17
C ILE A 319 24.66 13.49 25.76
N THR A 320 23.62 14.10 26.31
CA THR A 320 23.28 15.50 26.04
C THR A 320 22.93 16.24 27.34
N PRO A 321 23.24 17.55 27.43
CA PRO A 321 22.65 18.40 28.45
C PRO A 321 21.18 18.64 28.12
N ILE A 322 20.31 18.52 29.12
CA ILE A 322 18.85 18.74 29.00
C ILE A 322 18.39 19.82 29.97
N THR A 323 17.33 20.54 29.63
CA THR A 323 16.81 21.67 30.42
C THR A 323 15.69 21.27 31.39
N ALA A 324 15.00 20.17 31.10
CA ALA A 324 13.93 19.59 31.92
C ALA A 324 14.12 18.07 32.00
N THR A 325 13.50 17.42 32.98
CA THR A 325 13.50 15.96 33.10
C THR A 325 12.78 15.32 31.92
N LEU A 326 13.28 14.18 31.45
CA LEU A 326 12.65 13.34 30.44
C LEU A 326 11.88 12.16 31.06
N LEU A 327 11.83 12.07 32.40
CA LEU A 327 10.99 11.09 33.07
C LEU A 327 9.50 11.31 32.73
N PRO A 328 8.70 10.24 32.66
CA PRO A 328 7.26 10.36 32.58
C PRO A 328 6.68 11.12 33.78
N ASP A 329 5.59 11.84 33.51
CA ASP A 329 4.63 12.17 34.56
C ASP A 329 3.99 10.86 35.04
N GLY A 330 3.85 10.70 36.36
CA GLY A 330 3.32 9.46 36.91
C GLY A 330 2.96 9.57 38.38
N THR A 331 2.46 8.46 38.92
CA THR A 331 2.04 8.37 40.32
C THR A 331 3.14 7.78 41.19
N ASP A 332 3.32 8.34 42.38
CA ASP A 332 4.22 7.79 43.37
C ASP A 332 3.71 6.45 43.90
N GLU A 333 4.54 5.42 43.82
CA GLU A 333 4.22 4.08 44.29
C GLU A 333 5.21 3.61 45.36
N PRO A 334 4.76 2.82 46.35
CA PRO A 334 5.67 2.16 47.26
C PRO A 334 6.45 1.08 46.52
N ALA A 335 7.75 0.94 46.81
CA ALA A 335 8.63 -0.06 46.21
C ALA A 335 8.08 -1.51 46.27
N ALA A 336 7.21 -1.80 47.25
CA ALA A 336 6.53 -3.08 47.37
C ALA A 336 5.64 -3.46 46.17
N ARG A 337 5.14 -2.48 45.40
CA ARG A 337 4.35 -2.72 44.17
C ARG A 337 5.14 -3.38 43.06
N LEU A 338 6.46 -3.23 43.04
CA LEU A 338 7.32 -3.85 42.03
C LEU A 338 7.30 -5.39 42.14
N HIS A 339 7.00 -5.96 43.32
CA HIS A 339 6.91 -7.41 43.49
C HIS A 339 5.74 -8.06 42.73
N THR A 340 4.74 -7.28 42.34
CA THR A 340 3.52 -7.77 41.68
C THR A 340 3.54 -7.55 40.16
N VAL A 341 4.66 -7.12 39.58
CA VAL A 341 4.79 -6.93 38.13
C VAL A 341 4.99 -8.30 37.49
N PRO A 342 4.06 -8.77 36.63
CA PRO A 342 4.24 -10.02 35.90
C PRO A 342 5.37 -9.87 34.86
N PRO A 343 6.21 -10.91 34.66
CA PRO A 343 7.21 -10.89 33.60
C PRO A 343 6.53 -10.92 32.23
N LEU A 344 7.15 -10.28 31.23
CA LEU A 344 6.68 -10.39 29.85
C LEU A 344 7.02 -11.78 29.28
N PRO A 345 6.18 -12.34 28.38
CA PRO A 345 6.46 -13.61 27.71
C PRO A 345 7.78 -13.52 26.93
N ARG A 346 8.64 -14.53 27.07
CA ARG A 346 9.91 -14.59 26.32
C ARG A 346 9.72 -15.33 25.00
N PRO A 347 10.09 -14.73 23.87
CA PRO A 347 10.09 -15.38 22.57
C PRO A 347 11.23 -16.39 22.53
N ILE A 348 10.99 -17.53 21.89
CA ILE A 348 12.03 -18.54 21.69
C ILE A 348 12.79 -18.18 20.42
N ALA A 349 14.09 -17.87 20.53
CA ALA A 349 14.94 -17.65 19.38
C ALA A 349 14.98 -18.91 18.50
N GLY A 350 14.64 -18.76 17.22
CA GLY A 350 14.68 -19.86 16.26
C GLY A 350 16.12 -20.31 16.02
N GLY A 351 16.44 -21.58 16.32
CA GLY A 351 17.77 -22.17 16.14
C GLY A 351 18.17 -22.45 14.68
N GLY A 352 17.57 -21.75 13.71
CA GLY A 352 17.79 -21.96 12.28
C GLY A 352 19.11 -21.39 11.74
N PRO A 353 19.49 -21.75 10.50
CA PRO A 353 20.62 -21.13 9.82
C PRO A 353 20.33 -19.66 9.50
N LEU A 354 21.29 -18.78 9.78
CA LEU A 354 21.15 -17.33 9.57
C LEU A 354 21.89 -16.89 8.30
N LEU A 355 21.12 -16.45 7.32
CA LEU A 355 21.58 -15.93 6.05
C LEU A 355 21.71 -14.40 6.15
N LEU A 356 22.89 -13.87 5.86
CA LEU A 356 23.19 -12.45 6.00
C LEU A 356 22.84 -11.67 4.72
N GLY A 357 23.05 -12.26 3.54
CA GLY A 357 22.65 -11.62 2.29
C GLY A 357 23.02 -12.41 1.04
N ALA A 358 22.46 -11.97 -0.09
CA ALA A 358 22.75 -12.47 -1.43
C ALA A 358 23.03 -11.27 -2.35
N LEU A 359 24.24 -11.18 -2.88
CA LEU A 359 24.66 -10.12 -3.80
C LEU A 359 24.82 -10.68 -5.20
N ARG A 360 24.26 -10.01 -6.20
CA ARG A 360 24.47 -10.34 -7.60
C ARG A 360 25.90 -10.02 -8.03
N VAL A 361 26.60 -11.01 -8.57
CA VAL A 361 27.96 -10.91 -9.11
C VAL A 361 27.98 -11.45 -10.55
N PRO A 362 29.00 -11.13 -11.37
CA PRO A 362 29.04 -11.57 -12.77
C PRO A 362 28.88 -13.08 -12.98
N ASP A 363 29.37 -13.90 -12.04
CA ASP A 363 29.37 -15.36 -12.11
C ASP A 363 28.21 -16.03 -11.32
N GLY A 364 27.22 -15.25 -10.86
CA GLY A 364 26.05 -15.74 -10.12
C GLY A 364 25.73 -14.89 -8.88
N LEU A 365 25.62 -15.54 -7.72
CA LEU A 365 25.28 -14.93 -6.44
C LEU A 365 26.40 -15.14 -5.42
N GLU A 366 26.88 -14.06 -4.82
CA GLU A 366 27.68 -14.13 -3.60
C GLU A 366 26.74 -14.25 -2.40
N ILE A 367 26.80 -15.40 -1.74
CA ILE A 367 25.99 -15.74 -0.58
C ILE A 367 26.83 -15.55 0.67
N SER A 368 26.32 -14.76 1.61
CA SER A 368 26.95 -14.53 2.91
C SER A 368 26.07 -15.09 4.02
N VAL A 369 26.64 -15.96 4.85
CA VAL A 369 25.99 -16.48 6.07
C VAL A 369 26.53 -15.78 7.31
N ALA A 370 25.71 -15.66 8.35
CA ALA A 370 26.09 -14.99 9.59
C ALA A 370 27.23 -15.74 10.31
N ARG A 371 27.12 -17.08 10.38
CA ARG A 371 28.12 -17.99 10.93
C ARG A 371 28.37 -19.17 9.99
N PRO A 372 29.61 -19.71 9.91
CA PRO A 372 29.86 -20.94 9.16
C PRO A 372 28.92 -22.05 9.60
N LEU A 373 28.34 -22.76 8.62
CA LEU A 373 27.40 -23.85 8.89
C LEU A 373 28.12 -25.07 9.46
N SER A 374 27.51 -25.70 10.49
CA SER A 374 27.93 -26.97 11.08
C SER A 374 27.51 -28.17 10.23
N ASP A 375 26.33 -28.07 9.63
CA ASP A 375 25.67 -29.12 8.86
C ASP A 375 25.48 -28.68 7.41
N THR A 376 25.35 -29.65 6.50
CA THR A 376 25.07 -29.36 5.10
C THR A 376 23.69 -28.73 4.99
N ALA A 377 23.61 -27.53 4.43
CA ALA A 377 22.37 -26.88 4.07
C ALA A 377 22.24 -26.82 2.55
N HIS A 378 21.03 -26.67 2.05
CA HIS A 378 20.81 -26.28 0.66
C HIS A 378 20.18 -24.89 0.59
N LEU A 379 20.42 -24.22 -0.52
CA LEU A 379 19.95 -22.89 -0.82
C LEU A 379 18.71 -23.00 -1.70
N GLU A 380 17.66 -22.30 -1.30
CA GLU A 380 16.44 -22.17 -2.09
C GLU A 380 16.27 -20.74 -2.58
N LEU A 381 15.78 -20.59 -3.81
CA LEU A 381 15.54 -19.33 -4.50
C LEU A 381 14.08 -19.28 -4.94
N SER A 382 13.44 -18.13 -4.75
CA SER A 382 12.18 -17.75 -5.37
C SER A 382 12.43 -16.50 -6.21
N GLN A 383 12.17 -16.57 -7.52
CA GLN A 383 12.40 -15.43 -8.40
C GLN A 383 11.49 -14.25 -8.04
N ALA A 384 11.94 -13.02 -8.31
CA ALA A 384 11.15 -11.82 -8.03
C ALA A 384 9.75 -11.86 -8.68
N ALA A 385 9.68 -12.30 -9.94
CA ALA A 385 8.44 -12.46 -10.69
C ALA A 385 7.61 -13.72 -10.30
N ALA A 386 8.18 -14.64 -9.52
CA ALA A 386 7.48 -15.85 -9.08
C ALA A 386 6.64 -15.58 -7.81
N PRO A 387 5.59 -16.39 -7.57
CA PRO A 387 4.87 -16.36 -6.30
C PRO A 387 5.84 -16.60 -5.11
N PRO A 388 5.64 -15.94 -3.96
CA PRO A 388 6.55 -16.05 -2.81
C PRO A 388 6.63 -17.44 -2.18
N GLU A 389 5.64 -18.29 -2.46
CA GLU A 389 5.60 -19.71 -2.07
C GLU A 389 6.34 -20.65 -3.04
N ALA A 390 6.75 -20.16 -4.22
CA ALA A 390 7.47 -20.95 -5.22
C ALA A 390 8.98 -20.93 -4.93
N TRP A 391 9.50 -21.98 -4.30
CA TRP A 391 10.90 -22.15 -3.94
C TRP A 391 11.56 -23.27 -4.75
N GLU A 392 12.73 -22.98 -5.31
CA GLU A 392 13.54 -23.95 -6.05
C GLU A 392 14.91 -24.11 -5.39
N ARG A 393 15.36 -25.35 -5.19
CA ARG A 393 16.71 -25.64 -4.70
C ARG A 393 17.73 -25.34 -5.80
N ILE A 394 18.66 -24.43 -5.52
CA ILE A 394 19.65 -23.96 -6.50
C ILE A 394 21.07 -24.44 -6.24
N ALA A 395 21.45 -24.69 -4.98
CA ALA A 395 22.80 -25.16 -4.64
C ALA A 395 22.87 -25.79 -3.25
N ASP A 396 23.92 -26.56 -3.03
CA ASP A 396 24.30 -27.05 -1.70
C ASP A 396 25.38 -26.15 -1.10
N ILE A 397 25.21 -25.80 0.16
CA ILE A 397 26.15 -24.96 0.90
C ILE A 397 27.09 -25.86 1.71
N PRO A 398 28.40 -25.85 1.42
CA PRO A 398 29.37 -26.63 2.17
C PRO A 398 29.52 -26.09 3.60
N THR A 399 29.86 -26.97 4.53
CA THR A 399 30.15 -26.60 5.93
C THR A 399 31.43 -25.78 6.03
N GLY A 400 31.54 -24.95 7.07
CA GLY A 400 32.76 -24.20 7.38
C GLY A 400 33.04 -22.95 6.52
N GLN A 401 32.23 -22.63 5.52
CA GLN A 401 32.34 -21.39 4.73
C GLN A 401 31.36 -20.32 5.21
N ALA A 402 31.82 -19.06 5.26
CA ALA A 402 30.99 -17.92 5.67
C ALA A 402 30.50 -17.07 4.49
N THR A 403 31.25 -17.10 3.38
CA THR A 403 30.89 -16.46 2.11
C THR A 403 31.25 -17.42 1.00
N LEU A 404 30.37 -17.57 0.01
CA LEU A 404 30.58 -18.41 -1.15
C LEU A 404 29.89 -17.85 -2.40
N THR A 405 30.35 -18.26 -3.58
CA THR A 405 29.71 -17.90 -4.84
C THR A 405 28.92 -19.10 -5.37
N VAL A 406 27.65 -18.88 -5.68
CA VAL A 406 26.73 -19.85 -6.25
C VAL A 406 26.36 -19.44 -7.66
N THR A 407 26.56 -20.34 -8.63
CA THR A 407 26.15 -20.10 -10.02
C THR A 407 24.65 -20.39 -10.18
N ALA A 408 23.82 -19.37 -10.01
CA ALA A 408 22.38 -19.43 -10.24
C ALA A 408 21.91 -18.11 -10.88
N PRO A 409 21.03 -18.16 -11.91
CA PRO A 409 20.40 -16.95 -12.42
C PRO A 409 19.37 -16.45 -11.39
N ALA A 410 19.54 -15.24 -10.91
CA ALA A 410 18.53 -14.59 -10.08
C ALA A 410 18.45 -13.09 -10.40
N ASP A 411 17.22 -12.62 -10.54
CA ASP A 411 16.92 -11.21 -10.70
C ASP A 411 17.07 -10.46 -9.37
N ALA A 412 17.25 -9.15 -9.46
CA ALA A 412 17.24 -8.28 -8.28
C ALA A 412 15.88 -8.37 -7.57
N GLY A 413 15.89 -8.48 -6.24
CA GLY A 413 14.69 -8.66 -5.43
C GLY A 413 14.16 -10.11 -5.36
N SER A 414 14.81 -11.07 -6.03
CA SER A 414 14.53 -12.49 -5.80
C SER A 414 14.79 -12.85 -4.34
N ARG A 415 14.03 -13.80 -3.79
CA ARG A 415 14.12 -14.20 -2.37
C ARG A 415 15.00 -15.44 -2.23
N VAL A 416 15.87 -15.44 -1.24
CA VAL A 416 16.79 -16.55 -0.95
C VAL A 416 16.65 -16.96 0.51
N ARG A 417 16.63 -18.27 0.77
CA ARG A 417 16.66 -18.83 2.11
C ARG A 417 17.54 -20.06 2.19
N LEU A 418 18.02 -20.36 3.39
CA LEU A 418 18.70 -21.62 3.69
C LEU A 418 17.70 -22.64 4.24
N VAL A 419 17.92 -23.90 3.89
CA VAL A 419 17.18 -25.03 4.46
C VAL A 419 18.18 -26.04 4.99
N VAL A 420 18.02 -26.38 6.26
CA VAL A 420 18.77 -27.44 6.93
C VAL A 420 17.81 -28.57 7.22
N VAL A 421 18.19 -29.80 6.88
CA VAL A 421 17.41 -30.99 7.21
C VAL A 421 18.11 -31.67 8.37
N ASP A 422 17.41 -31.87 9.48
CA ASP A 422 17.97 -32.54 10.65
C ASP A 422 18.13 -34.06 10.43
N SER A 423 18.68 -34.75 11.43
CA SER A 423 18.87 -36.21 11.37
C SER A 423 17.57 -37.01 11.29
N ASP A 424 16.45 -36.42 11.71
CA ASP A 424 15.12 -37.02 11.69
C ASP A 424 14.35 -36.70 10.38
N GLY A 425 14.96 -35.92 9.47
CA GLY A 425 14.41 -35.56 8.17
C GLY A 425 13.49 -34.33 8.20
N VAL A 426 13.43 -33.59 9.31
CA VAL A 426 12.61 -32.38 9.44
C VAL A 426 13.38 -31.17 8.89
N PRO A 427 12.82 -30.43 7.90
CA PRO A 427 13.43 -29.23 7.39
C PRO A 427 13.23 -28.05 8.35
N SER A 428 14.32 -27.38 8.68
CA SER A 428 14.37 -26.08 9.35
C SER A 428 14.72 -25.00 8.33
N PHE A 429 13.92 -23.94 8.30
CA PHE A 429 14.06 -22.84 7.35
C PHE A 429 14.76 -21.66 8.02
N GLY A 430 15.79 -21.14 7.36
CA GLY A 430 16.44 -19.89 7.74
C GLY A 430 15.61 -18.66 7.36
N ASN A 431 16.10 -17.50 7.75
CA ASN A 431 15.52 -16.21 7.37
C ASN A 431 15.58 -15.99 5.85
N ILE A 432 14.68 -15.13 5.36
CA ILE A 432 14.62 -14.72 3.96
C ILE A 432 15.49 -13.47 3.76
N VAL A 433 16.32 -13.49 2.72
CA VAL A 433 17.04 -12.31 2.22
C VAL A 433 16.68 -12.04 0.77
N PHE A 434 16.83 -10.80 0.34
CA PHE A 434 16.56 -10.38 -1.04
C PHE A 434 17.87 -10.25 -1.82
N VAL A 435 17.89 -10.69 -3.07
CA VAL A 435 19.04 -10.56 -3.97
C VAL A 435 19.26 -9.08 -4.26
N VAL A 436 20.43 -8.58 -3.88
CA VAL A 436 20.84 -7.20 -4.12
C VAL A 436 21.57 -7.09 -5.45
N ASP A 437 21.08 -6.22 -6.32
CA ASP A 437 21.85 -5.74 -7.48
C ASP A 437 22.47 -4.39 -7.11
N PRO A 438 23.81 -4.30 -6.98
CA PRO A 438 24.46 -3.09 -6.50
C PRO A 438 24.30 -1.90 -7.45
N ASP A 439 24.21 -2.14 -8.76
CA ASP A 439 24.06 -1.06 -9.75
C ASP A 439 22.67 -0.42 -9.64
N ARG A 440 21.67 -1.22 -9.28
CA ARG A 440 20.31 -0.77 -9.10
C ARG A 440 20.06 -0.19 -7.71
N ALA A 441 20.42 -0.92 -6.65
CA ALA A 441 20.17 -0.54 -5.26
C ALA A 441 20.90 0.75 -4.84
N LEU A 442 22.03 1.07 -5.49
CA LEU A 442 22.81 2.28 -5.23
C LEU A 442 22.50 3.43 -6.19
N ARG A 443 21.51 3.28 -7.08
CA ARG A 443 21.12 4.32 -8.02
C ARG A 443 20.41 5.46 -7.28
N ARG A 444 20.89 6.68 -7.47
CA ARG A 444 20.20 7.88 -6.99
C ARG A 444 19.06 8.23 -7.94
N MET A 445 17.89 8.48 -7.37
CA MET A 445 16.81 9.13 -8.10
C MET A 445 17.15 10.61 -8.17
N THR A 446 17.50 11.11 -9.36
CA THR A 446 17.66 12.57 -9.53
C THR A 446 16.25 13.16 -9.51
N PRO A 447 15.88 14.00 -8.54
CA PRO A 447 14.62 14.71 -8.61
C PRO A 447 14.68 15.54 -9.90
N THR A 448 13.75 15.32 -10.82
CA THR A 448 13.51 16.32 -11.86
C THR A 448 13.22 17.61 -11.09
N GLN A 449 13.94 18.70 -11.38
CA GLN A 449 13.99 19.95 -10.59
C GLN A 449 12.64 20.65 -10.29
N SER A 450 11.52 20.07 -10.67
CA SER A 450 10.18 20.42 -10.22
C SER A 450 9.93 19.83 -8.83
N GLN A 451 9.85 20.69 -7.80
CA GLN A 451 9.25 20.33 -6.51
C GLN A 451 7.94 19.58 -6.79
N ALA A 452 7.86 18.31 -6.38
CA ALA A 452 6.64 17.53 -6.57
C ALA A 452 5.49 18.27 -5.85
N PRO A 453 4.34 18.49 -6.49
CA PRO A 453 3.23 19.16 -5.83
C PRO A 453 2.79 18.36 -4.60
N THR A 454 2.78 18.95 -3.40
CA THR A 454 2.23 18.32 -2.18
C THR A 454 0.71 18.45 -2.08
N THR A 455 0.08 18.93 -3.16
CA THR A 455 -1.37 19.13 -3.28
C THR A 455 -2.13 17.86 -2.97
N ARG A 456 -3.04 17.90 -1.99
CA ARG A 456 -3.97 16.80 -1.73
C ARG A 456 -5.25 16.96 -2.55
N PRO A 457 -6.00 15.87 -2.80
CA PRO A 457 -7.25 15.95 -3.54
C PRO A 457 -8.26 16.97 -2.98
N PRO A 458 -8.48 17.09 -1.65
CA PRO A 458 -9.38 18.11 -1.11
C PRO A 458 -8.92 19.55 -1.35
N ASP A 459 -7.61 19.80 -1.42
CA ASP A 459 -7.05 21.15 -1.61
C ASP A 459 -7.43 21.75 -2.98
N LEU A 460 -7.65 20.90 -3.99
CA LEU A 460 -8.15 21.29 -5.32
C LEU A 460 -9.56 21.90 -5.26
N PHE A 461 -10.36 21.50 -4.28
CA PHE A 461 -11.73 21.97 -4.09
C PHE A 461 -11.82 23.12 -3.07
N ALA A 462 -10.75 23.37 -2.30
CA ALA A 462 -10.62 24.50 -1.39
C ALA A 462 -10.20 25.80 -2.10
N ASP A 463 -9.34 25.73 -3.13
CA ASP A 463 -8.90 26.89 -3.91
C ASP A 463 -9.04 26.68 -5.44
N PRO A 464 -9.97 27.39 -6.11
CA PRO A 464 -10.14 27.33 -7.57
C PRO A 464 -8.93 27.81 -8.39
N ARG A 465 -7.99 28.55 -7.81
CA ARG A 465 -6.73 28.93 -8.48
C ARG A 465 -5.73 27.78 -8.49
N LEU A 466 -5.72 26.99 -7.42
CA LEU A 466 -4.86 25.83 -7.27
C LEU A 466 -5.28 24.71 -8.24
N ALA A 467 -6.59 24.50 -8.44
CA ALA A 467 -7.11 23.60 -9.49
C ALA A 467 -6.69 24.01 -10.91
N GLU A 468 -6.71 25.31 -11.24
CA GLU A 468 -6.25 25.81 -12.54
C GLU A 468 -4.74 25.72 -12.72
N ARG A 469 -3.97 25.94 -11.65
CA ARG A 469 -2.51 25.74 -11.67
C ARG A 469 -2.18 24.28 -11.95
N PHE A 470 -2.82 23.36 -11.23
CA PHE A 470 -2.68 21.92 -11.45
C PHE A 470 -2.99 21.52 -12.90
N LEU A 471 -4.04 22.06 -13.50
CA LEU A 471 -4.36 21.81 -14.89
C LEU A 471 -3.28 22.35 -15.85
N GLY A 472 -2.76 23.55 -15.59
CA GLY A 472 -1.65 24.12 -16.34
C GLY A 472 -0.35 23.30 -16.24
N ASP A 473 -0.08 22.75 -15.05
CA ASP A 473 1.05 21.86 -14.80
C ASP A 473 0.88 20.55 -15.60
N LEU A 474 -0.31 19.95 -15.57
CA LEU A 474 -0.67 18.75 -16.34
C LEU A 474 -0.59 18.97 -17.88
N GLU A 475 -0.99 20.15 -18.37
CA GLU A 475 -0.89 20.55 -19.78
C GLU A 475 0.56 20.81 -20.23
N THR A 476 1.39 21.35 -19.35
CA THR A 476 2.82 21.60 -19.63
C THR A 476 3.59 20.28 -19.72
N LEU A 477 3.25 19.31 -18.87
CA LEU A 477 3.82 17.96 -18.88
C LEU A 477 3.57 17.20 -20.19
N ARG A 478 2.41 17.41 -20.84
CA ARG A 478 2.11 16.88 -22.18
C ARG A 478 3.15 17.26 -23.23
N THR A 479 3.71 18.47 -23.14
CA THR A 479 4.64 18.98 -24.16
C THR A 479 6.04 18.37 -24.04
N GLY A 480 6.45 17.94 -22.84
CA GLY A 480 7.73 17.27 -22.58
C GLY A 480 7.79 15.79 -22.99
N LEU A 481 6.63 15.15 -23.24
CA LEU A 481 6.52 13.77 -23.71
C LEU A 481 6.64 13.61 -25.24
N THR A 482 6.79 14.72 -25.98
CA THR A 482 7.02 14.68 -27.43
C THR A 482 8.50 14.41 -27.71
N PRO A 483 8.88 13.37 -28.48
CA PRO A 483 10.29 13.11 -28.75
C PRO A 483 10.94 14.30 -29.45
N THR A 484 12.05 14.75 -28.88
CA THR A 484 12.92 15.82 -29.41
C THR A 484 13.26 15.54 -30.88
N PRO A 485 13.29 16.55 -31.77
CA PRO A 485 13.65 16.32 -33.18
C PRO A 485 15.05 15.74 -33.28
N ALA A 486 15.17 14.60 -33.95
CA ALA A 486 16.44 13.93 -34.22
C ALA A 486 17.40 14.88 -34.93
N GLY A 487 18.49 15.22 -34.25
CA GLY A 487 19.43 16.21 -34.75
C GLY A 487 20.84 16.07 -34.17
N VAL A 488 21.36 14.85 -34.00
CA VAL A 488 22.82 14.59 -34.13
C VAL A 488 23.01 13.16 -34.66
N SER A 489 23.76 13.08 -35.76
CA SER A 489 24.08 11.95 -36.62
C SER A 489 24.34 10.59 -35.96
N ALA A 490 23.65 9.56 -36.46
CA ALA A 490 24.09 8.16 -36.41
C ALA A 490 24.36 7.66 -37.83
N SER A 491 25.53 7.08 -38.07
CA SER A 491 25.84 6.33 -39.29
C SER A 491 25.30 4.89 -39.17
N SER A 492 24.33 4.57 -40.03
CA SER A 492 23.98 3.26 -40.63
C SER A 492 24.02 2.00 -39.73
N SER A 493 22.93 1.27 -39.53
CA SER A 493 22.29 0.49 -40.60
C SER A 493 20.96 -0.17 -40.17
N THR A 494 20.03 -0.21 -41.13
CA THR A 494 18.92 -1.15 -41.36
C THR A 494 17.79 -1.29 -40.33
N GLY A 495 16.77 -0.44 -40.49
CA GLY A 495 15.43 -0.85 -40.96
C GLY A 495 14.62 -1.83 -40.11
N GLY A 496 14.00 -1.33 -39.05
CA GLY A 496 12.84 -1.94 -38.40
C GLY A 496 11.89 -0.84 -37.93
N ALA A 497 10.60 -0.94 -38.26
CA ALA A 497 9.58 0.00 -37.82
C ALA A 497 9.61 0.10 -36.29
N ALA A 498 9.74 1.31 -35.77
CA ALA A 498 9.75 1.58 -34.33
C ALA A 498 8.35 1.31 -33.76
N ALA A 499 8.10 0.07 -33.35
CA ALA A 499 7.06 -0.26 -32.41
C ALA A 499 7.47 0.34 -31.06
N THR A 500 6.59 1.14 -30.47
CA THR A 500 6.61 1.47 -29.04
C THR A 500 6.71 0.15 -28.27
N ALA A 501 7.85 -0.08 -27.62
CA ALA A 501 8.02 -1.25 -26.77
C ALA A 501 6.92 -1.24 -25.69
N PRO A 502 6.27 -2.38 -25.38
CA PRO A 502 5.29 -2.47 -24.32
C PRO A 502 5.93 -2.11 -22.97
N LEU A 503 5.18 -1.41 -22.12
CA LEU A 503 5.55 -1.11 -20.72
C LEU A 503 5.75 -2.40 -19.88
N ASP A 504 5.43 -3.57 -20.42
CA ASP A 504 5.44 -4.88 -19.75
C ASP A 504 6.76 -5.66 -19.85
N ALA A 505 7.80 -5.15 -20.53
CA ALA A 505 9.03 -5.93 -20.69
C ALA A 505 9.97 -5.90 -19.47
N ASP A 506 9.75 -5.01 -18.49
CA ASP A 506 10.64 -4.84 -17.34
C ASP A 506 9.83 -4.30 -16.14
N GLU A 507 9.75 -5.08 -15.06
CA GLU A 507 9.01 -4.74 -13.82
C GLU A 507 9.46 -3.38 -13.22
N ASP A 508 10.72 -3.01 -13.49
CA ASP A 508 11.38 -1.74 -13.17
C ASP A 508 10.86 -0.53 -13.96
N GLY A 509 10.35 -0.77 -15.16
CA GLY A 509 9.90 0.28 -16.06
C GLY A 509 8.65 0.97 -15.54
N TRP A 510 7.74 0.20 -14.95
CA TRP A 510 6.50 0.72 -14.41
C TRP A 510 6.65 1.36 -13.03
N GLU A 511 7.48 0.81 -12.15
CA GLU A 511 7.74 1.46 -10.85
C GLU A 511 8.42 2.82 -11.07
N ARG A 512 9.39 2.89 -11.99
CA ARG A 512 9.97 4.15 -12.46
C ARG A 512 8.91 5.08 -13.04
N TYR A 513 7.97 4.55 -13.81
CA TYR A 513 6.86 5.33 -14.35
C TYR A 513 5.94 5.89 -13.25
N LEU A 514 5.66 5.12 -12.19
CA LEU A 514 4.89 5.57 -11.03
C LEU A 514 5.62 6.63 -10.22
N ASP A 515 6.93 6.50 -10.03
CA ASP A 515 7.76 7.50 -9.36
C ASP A 515 7.86 8.78 -10.21
N GLU A 516 8.03 8.65 -11.53
CA GLU A 516 7.94 9.77 -12.46
C GLU A 516 6.55 10.40 -12.42
N CYS A 517 5.48 9.62 -12.27
CA CYS A 517 4.11 10.11 -12.11
C CYS A 517 3.94 10.86 -10.78
N ALA A 518 4.40 10.30 -9.66
CA ALA A 518 4.38 10.94 -8.35
C ALA A 518 5.22 12.22 -8.30
N GLY A 519 6.38 12.26 -8.98
CA GLY A 519 7.17 13.47 -9.16
C GLY A 519 6.48 14.54 -10.01
N ARG A 520 5.56 14.14 -10.90
CA ARG A 520 4.81 15.02 -11.83
C ARG A 520 3.53 15.58 -11.22
N VAL A 521 2.65 14.72 -10.68
CA VAL A 521 1.33 15.12 -10.15
C VAL A 521 1.28 15.20 -8.63
N GLY A 522 2.31 14.73 -7.93
CA GLY A 522 2.37 14.70 -6.47
C GLY A 522 1.99 13.34 -5.89
N HIS A 523 2.72 12.90 -4.87
CA HIS A 523 2.50 11.61 -4.20
C HIS A 523 1.06 11.44 -3.65
N PRO A 524 0.41 12.47 -3.05
CA PRO A 524 -0.98 12.35 -2.60
C PRO A 524 -1.96 12.10 -3.75
N LEU A 525 -1.76 12.77 -4.89
CA LEU A 525 -2.64 12.63 -6.05
C LEU A 525 -2.42 11.31 -6.81
N THR A 526 -1.19 10.78 -6.83
CA THR A 526 -0.90 9.45 -7.37
C THR A 526 -1.51 8.34 -6.51
N ARG A 527 -1.42 8.44 -5.18
CA ARG A 527 -2.09 7.50 -4.27
C ARG A 527 -3.60 7.55 -4.42
N PHE A 528 -4.14 8.77 -4.50
CA PHE A 528 -5.54 8.97 -4.82
C PHE A 528 -5.89 8.33 -6.16
N ALA A 529 -5.12 8.52 -7.22
CA ALA A 529 -5.42 7.90 -8.50
C ALA A 529 -5.54 6.37 -8.42
N LEU A 530 -4.64 5.72 -7.66
CA LEU A 530 -4.52 4.27 -7.55
C LEU A 530 -5.46 3.62 -6.52
N GLY A 531 -6.30 4.39 -5.82
CA GLY A 531 -7.17 3.83 -4.77
C GLY A 531 -6.39 3.39 -3.53
N LEU A 532 -5.28 4.08 -3.24
CA LEU A 532 -4.49 3.85 -2.03
C LEU A 532 -4.90 4.84 -0.94
N PRO A 533 -4.86 4.44 0.35
CA PRO A 533 -5.23 5.31 1.46
C PRO A 533 -4.47 6.64 1.43
N LEU A 534 -5.21 7.74 1.56
CA LEU A 534 -4.66 9.09 1.66
C LEU A 534 -4.21 9.40 3.09
N PRO A 535 -3.01 9.96 3.29
CA PRO A 535 -2.62 10.49 4.60
C PRO A 535 -3.55 11.65 4.97
N THR A 536 -4.34 11.49 6.02
CA THR A 536 -5.21 12.54 6.57
C THR A 536 -4.39 13.54 7.40
N ASP A 537 -4.89 14.78 7.52
CA ASP A 537 -4.18 15.98 8.01
C ASP A 537 -3.23 15.80 9.22
N ILE A 538 -2.09 16.51 9.14
CA ILE A 538 -0.96 16.58 10.11
C ILE A 538 -1.38 17.16 11.49
N SER A 539 -2.66 17.46 11.70
CA SER A 539 -3.18 18.03 12.97
C SER A 539 -4.06 17.10 13.79
N THR A 540 -4.40 15.93 13.26
CA THR A 540 -4.83 14.78 14.06
C THR A 540 -3.58 13.91 14.23
N PRO A 541 -3.15 13.56 15.45
CA PRO A 541 -2.11 12.55 15.58
C PRO A 541 -2.58 11.33 14.80
N PHE A 542 -1.72 10.81 13.91
CA PHE A 542 -1.97 9.63 13.06
C PHE A 542 -2.34 8.36 13.88
N GLN A 543 -2.45 8.49 15.21
CA GLN A 543 -2.86 7.51 16.21
C GLN A 543 -4.31 7.01 16.05
N ASP A 544 -5.21 7.76 15.39
CA ASP A 544 -6.65 7.43 15.37
C ASP A 544 -7.17 6.84 14.03
N LEU A 545 -6.28 6.52 13.08
CA LEU A 545 -6.68 6.14 11.70
C LEU A 545 -6.52 4.67 11.35
N LEU A 546 -6.15 3.84 12.32
CA LEU A 546 -6.16 2.39 12.15
C LEU A 546 -6.84 1.77 13.38
N PRO A 547 -7.99 1.08 13.25
CA PRO A 547 -8.43 0.16 14.27
C PRO A 547 -7.49 -1.05 14.22
N VAL A 548 -6.26 -0.89 14.73
CA VAL A 548 -5.31 -2.00 14.86
C VAL A 548 -5.73 -2.78 16.09
N SER A 549 -6.05 -4.05 15.87
CA SER A 549 -6.21 -5.04 16.93
C SER A 549 -5.06 -4.92 17.92
N TRP A 550 -5.35 -5.10 19.20
CA TRP A 550 -4.35 -5.02 20.25
C TRP A 550 -3.26 -6.10 20.10
N ASP A 551 -3.45 -7.13 19.29
CA ASP A 551 -2.52 -8.26 19.15
C ASP A 551 -1.26 -7.95 18.31
N GLU A 552 -1.36 -7.17 17.23
CA GLU A 552 -0.20 -6.87 16.35
C GLU A 552 0.77 -5.84 16.96
N ARG A 553 0.30 -5.02 17.91
CA ARG A 553 1.14 -4.03 18.62
C ARG A 553 2.13 -4.68 19.59
N PHE A 554 1.86 -5.91 20.03
CA PHE A 554 2.65 -6.61 21.03
C PHE A 554 3.62 -7.62 20.42
N THR A 555 3.31 -8.23 19.27
CA THR A 555 4.14 -9.31 18.72
C THR A 555 5.51 -8.82 18.24
N ASP A 556 5.61 -7.77 17.42
CA ASP A 556 6.88 -7.50 16.71
C ASP A 556 8.04 -6.95 17.58
N ASP A 557 7.76 -6.15 18.61
CA ASP A 557 8.78 -5.57 19.49
C ASP A 557 8.97 -6.37 20.80
N ILE A 558 7.96 -7.10 21.31
CA ILE A 558 8.14 -8.05 22.43
C ILE A 558 8.84 -9.32 21.94
N ASP A 559 8.55 -9.78 20.71
CA ASP A 559 9.22 -10.93 20.09
C ASP A 559 10.74 -10.73 19.89
N ALA A 560 11.21 -9.50 20.04
CA ALA A 560 12.57 -9.08 19.77
C ALA A 560 13.43 -8.88 21.04
N ALA A 561 12.84 -8.52 22.18
CA ALA A 561 13.57 -7.84 23.24
C ALA A 561 14.18 -8.73 24.34
N LEU A 562 14.07 -10.06 24.24
CA LEU A 562 14.34 -10.96 25.37
C LEU A 562 15.27 -12.13 24.96
N ASP A 563 16.59 -11.92 25.10
CA ASP A 563 17.61 -13.00 25.07
C ASP A 563 18.10 -13.30 26.50
N ASP A 564 17.60 -14.39 27.10
CA ASP A 564 18.38 -15.55 27.62
C ASP A 564 17.61 -16.44 28.64
N ASP A 565 17.97 -17.73 28.59
CA ASP A 565 17.79 -18.89 29.50
C ASP A 565 16.40 -19.47 29.82
N ASP A 566 16.27 -20.73 29.36
CA ASP A 566 15.44 -21.89 29.75
C ASP A 566 14.09 -22.16 29.07
N ALA A 567 13.94 -23.43 28.68
CA ALA A 567 12.82 -24.06 27.97
C ALA A 567 11.84 -24.72 28.94
N GLU A 568 10.53 -24.50 28.77
CA GLU A 568 9.47 -25.53 28.73
C GLU A 568 8.03 -24.92 28.67
N SER A 569 7.32 -25.33 27.63
CA SER A 569 5.88 -25.71 27.55
C SER A 569 4.70 -24.76 27.90
N MET A 570 3.76 -24.79 26.93
CA MET A 570 2.28 -24.84 27.00
C MET A 570 1.50 -23.60 26.53
N ALA A 571 0.73 -23.88 25.46
CA ALA A 571 -0.28 -23.06 24.83
C ALA A 571 -1.55 -22.91 25.69
N ALA A 572 -2.23 -21.77 25.55
CA ALA A 572 -3.67 -21.67 25.70
C ALA A 572 -4.21 -20.46 24.93
N GLU A 573 -5.18 -20.72 24.07
CA GLU A 573 -6.05 -19.80 23.34
C GLU A 573 -6.87 -18.92 24.29
N HIS A 574 -7.22 -17.69 23.88
CA HIS A 574 -8.50 -17.08 24.23
C HIS A 574 -8.98 -16.07 23.17
N ASP A 575 -10.26 -16.22 22.84
CA ASP A 575 -11.15 -15.47 21.96
C ASP A 575 -11.38 -14.02 22.46
N PRO A 576 -11.44 -12.98 21.60
CA PRO A 576 -11.89 -11.66 22.01
C PRO A 576 -13.35 -11.42 21.59
N GLU A 577 -14.25 -11.36 22.57
CA GLU A 577 -15.59 -10.77 22.40
C GLU A 577 -15.52 -9.24 22.46
N ALA A 578 -16.12 -8.65 21.42
CA ALA A 578 -16.73 -7.32 21.24
C ALA A 578 -16.56 -6.25 22.34
N VAL A 579 -16.09 -5.06 21.93
CA VAL A 579 -16.44 -3.79 22.57
C VAL A 579 -16.79 -2.75 21.50
N ASP A 580 -17.87 -2.04 21.81
CA ASP A 580 -18.70 -1.18 20.98
C ASP A 580 -18.00 0.00 20.30
N ALA A 581 -18.61 0.36 19.17
CA ALA A 581 -18.29 1.48 18.31
C ALA A 581 -18.73 2.82 18.91
N GLU A 582 -17.81 3.78 19.01
CA GLU A 582 -18.16 5.21 19.04
C GLU A 582 -17.20 6.05 18.16
N ALA A 583 -17.78 6.51 17.05
CA ALA A 583 -17.55 7.76 16.32
C ALA A 583 -16.12 8.12 15.84
N SER A 584 -15.76 7.64 14.64
CA SER A 584 -14.72 8.25 13.79
C SER A 584 -15.29 9.46 13.03
N SER A 585 -14.63 10.63 13.12
CA SER A 585 -15.00 11.81 12.33
C SER A 585 -14.36 11.72 10.94
N ALA A 586 -15.12 11.27 9.94
CA ALA A 586 -14.69 11.20 8.55
C ALA A 586 -14.45 12.59 7.93
N ALA A 587 -13.36 12.71 7.15
CA ALA A 587 -13.01 13.91 6.39
C ALA A 587 -14.17 14.31 5.46
N THR A 588 -14.76 15.48 5.67
CA THR A 588 -15.94 15.94 4.95
C THR A 588 -15.53 16.72 3.69
N LEU A 589 -16.03 16.32 2.52
CA LEU A 589 -15.84 17.06 1.27
C LEU A 589 -16.52 18.45 1.34
N PRO A 590 -15.91 19.51 0.78
CA PRO A 590 -16.56 20.82 0.70
C PRO A 590 -17.84 20.78 -0.16
N ASP A 591 -18.94 21.36 0.34
CA ASP A 591 -20.20 21.44 -0.41
C ASP A 591 -20.23 22.66 -1.35
N LEU A 592 -19.95 22.45 -2.64
CA LEU A 592 -20.01 23.51 -3.65
C LEU A 592 -21.45 23.97 -3.93
N ARG A 593 -22.49 23.28 -3.43
CA ARG A 593 -23.90 23.73 -3.53
C ARG A 593 -24.16 25.01 -2.75
N GLN A 594 -23.22 25.44 -1.91
CA GLN A 594 -23.25 26.72 -1.19
C GLN A 594 -22.37 27.80 -1.83
N ALA A 595 -21.51 27.44 -2.79
CA ALA A 595 -20.61 28.36 -3.48
C ALA A 595 -21.30 29.12 -4.64
N ASP A 596 -20.72 30.26 -5.03
CA ASP A 596 -21.21 31.13 -6.11
C ASP A 596 -21.30 30.41 -7.47
N GLN A 597 -22.23 30.87 -8.32
CA GLN A 597 -22.42 30.31 -9.66
C GLN A 597 -21.16 30.41 -10.53
N GLU A 598 -20.33 31.44 -10.34
CA GLU A 598 -19.06 31.61 -11.07
C GLU A 598 -18.03 30.55 -10.68
N VAL A 599 -17.95 30.19 -9.40
CA VAL A 599 -17.06 29.14 -8.88
C VAL A 599 -17.46 27.78 -9.46
N ARG A 600 -18.75 27.45 -9.45
CA ARG A 600 -19.25 26.21 -10.09
C ARG A 600 -18.99 26.17 -11.58
N ARG A 601 -19.18 27.29 -12.31
CA ARG A 601 -18.83 27.38 -13.74
C ARG A 601 -17.33 27.18 -14.01
N ARG A 602 -16.47 27.50 -13.06
CA ARG A 602 -15.02 27.31 -13.17
C ARG A 602 -14.64 25.84 -13.02
N TYR A 603 -15.17 25.15 -12.00
CA TYR A 603 -14.96 23.71 -11.82
C TYR A 603 -15.54 22.86 -12.97
N ARG A 604 -16.68 23.25 -13.55
CA ARG A 604 -17.22 22.58 -14.76
C ARG A 604 -16.27 22.68 -15.95
N ARG A 605 -15.77 23.89 -16.26
CA ARG A 605 -14.77 24.10 -17.33
C ARG A 605 -13.45 23.39 -17.05
N TRP A 606 -13.08 23.26 -15.77
CA TRP A 606 -11.89 22.51 -15.36
C TRP A 606 -12.04 21.02 -15.67
N VAL A 607 -13.18 20.40 -15.33
CA VAL A 607 -13.47 19.00 -15.69
C VAL A 607 -13.52 18.80 -17.20
N GLU A 608 -14.18 19.68 -17.95
CA GLU A 608 -14.22 19.61 -19.43
C GLU A 608 -12.81 19.55 -20.04
N ARG A 609 -11.86 20.36 -19.52
CA ARG A 609 -10.47 20.36 -19.96
C ARG A 609 -9.71 19.11 -19.52
N LEU A 610 -9.90 18.64 -18.29
CA LEU A 610 -9.28 17.39 -17.80
C LEU A 610 -9.70 16.18 -18.65
N VAL A 611 -11.01 16.05 -18.92
CA VAL A 611 -11.57 14.98 -19.74
C VAL A 611 -11.05 15.04 -21.18
N ALA A 612 -10.90 16.24 -21.75
CA ALA A 612 -10.30 16.41 -23.07
C ALA A 612 -8.82 15.99 -23.14
N LEU A 613 -8.09 16.06 -22.03
CA LEU A 613 -6.69 15.64 -21.93
C LEU A 613 -6.53 14.14 -21.71
N ALA A 614 -7.50 13.48 -21.08
CA ALA A 614 -7.43 12.08 -20.65
C ALA A 614 -6.92 11.09 -21.72
N PRO A 615 -7.31 11.16 -23.01
CA PRO A 615 -6.83 10.21 -24.02
C PRO A 615 -5.31 10.23 -24.25
N ASN A 616 -4.63 11.31 -23.85
CA ASN A 616 -3.19 11.52 -24.08
C ASN A 616 -2.34 11.34 -22.80
N LEU A 617 -2.97 10.92 -21.69
CA LEU A 617 -2.31 10.72 -20.41
C LEU A 617 -2.01 9.23 -20.19
N GLY A 618 -1.03 8.92 -19.35
CA GLY A 618 -0.79 7.53 -18.96
C GLY A 618 -1.74 7.03 -17.87
N PRO A 619 -1.62 5.77 -17.42
CA PRO A 619 -2.73 5.10 -16.74
C PRO A 619 -3.15 5.72 -15.39
N PRO A 620 -2.25 6.00 -14.42
CA PRO A 620 -2.63 6.64 -13.16
C PRO A 620 -3.26 8.02 -13.37
N GLU A 621 -2.75 8.81 -14.31
CA GLU A 621 -3.29 10.14 -14.62
C GLU A 621 -4.69 10.05 -15.24
N ARG A 622 -5.00 9.01 -16.02
CA ARG A 622 -6.36 8.75 -16.51
C ARG A 622 -7.32 8.36 -15.39
N MET A 623 -6.88 7.51 -14.46
CA MET A 623 -7.64 7.17 -13.25
C MET A 623 -7.92 8.42 -12.40
N LEU A 624 -6.93 9.29 -12.27
CA LEU A 624 -7.07 10.58 -11.58
C LEU A 624 -8.16 11.44 -12.20
N VAL A 625 -8.23 11.54 -13.54
CA VAL A 625 -9.29 12.29 -14.23
C VAL A 625 -10.68 11.72 -13.92
N VAL A 626 -10.85 10.40 -13.91
CA VAL A 626 -12.13 9.76 -13.57
C VAL A 626 -12.52 10.05 -12.12
N ARG A 627 -11.61 9.85 -11.15
CA ARG A 627 -11.88 10.13 -9.73
C ARG A 627 -12.20 11.60 -9.47
N LEU A 628 -11.43 12.53 -10.05
CA LEU A 628 -11.69 13.97 -9.89
C LEU A 628 -13.02 14.38 -10.52
N THR A 629 -13.42 13.76 -11.62
CA THR A 629 -14.74 14.00 -12.24
C THR A 629 -15.86 13.56 -11.31
N LEU A 630 -15.79 12.34 -10.76
CA LEU A 630 -16.76 11.81 -9.79
C LEU A 630 -16.87 12.71 -8.55
N TRP A 631 -15.73 13.12 -7.98
CA TRP A 631 -15.70 14.03 -6.83
C TRP A 631 -16.30 15.39 -7.15
N THR A 632 -16.00 15.98 -8.31
CA THR A 632 -16.54 17.28 -8.72
C THR A 632 -18.06 17.26 -8.88
N VAL A 633 -18.60 16.14 -9.37
CA VAL A 633 -20.06 15.91 -9.41
C VAL A 633 -20.60 15.76 -7.99
N ALA A 634 -19.95 14.97 -7.14
CA ALA A 634 -20.39 14.69 -5.77
C ALA A 634 -20.51 15.95 -4.90
N VAL A 635 -19.52 16.85 -4.99
CA VAL A 635 -19.54 18.14 -4.28
C VAL A 635 -20.58 19.13 -4.82
N GLY A 636 -21.30 18.80 -5.90
CA GLY A 636 -22.42 19.58 -6.41
C GLY A 636 -22.04 20.72 -7.36
N ALA A 637 -21.02 20.55 -8.19
CA ALA A 637 -20.66 21.54 -9.21
C ALA A 637 -21.75 21.72 -10.30
N TRP A 638 -22.57 20.68 -10.52
CA TRP A 638 -23.75 20.76 -11.40
C TRP A 638 -25.04 20.89 -10.57
N PRO A 639 -26.03 21.66 -11.04
CA PRO A 639 -27.36 21.66 -10.44
C PRO A 639 -28.02 20.28 -10.55
N PRO A 640 -28.87 19.86 -9.58
CA PRO A 640 -29.49 18.52 -9.57
C PRO A 640 -30.30 18.14 -10.82
N ALA A 641 -30.77 19.14 -11.59
CA ALA A 641 -31.57 18.93 -12.80
C ALA A 641 -30.74 18.86 -14.09
N HIS A 642 -29.41 18.99 -14.02
CA HIS A 642 -28.53 19.02 -15.19
C HIS A 642 -27.65 17.77 -15.26
N THR A 643 -27.85 16.94 -16.30
CA THR A 643 -27.07 15.72 -16.60
C THR A 643 -25.91 15.96 -17.56
N ASP A 644 -25.52 17.22 -17.80
CA ASP A 644 -24.45 17.60 -18.74
C ASP A 644 -23.06 16.99 -18.40
N TRP A 645 -22.89 16.46 -17.18
CA TRP A 645 -21.68 15.74 -16.74
C TRP A 645 -21.66 14.28 -17.17
N VAL A 646 -22.80 13.67 -17.51
CA VAL A 646 -22.92 12.25 -17.90
C VAL A 646 -22.07 11.94 -19.15
N PRO A 647 -22.11 12.75 -20.24
CA PRO A 647 -21.21 12.54 -21.38
C PRO A 647 -19.73 12.73 -21.03
N LEU A 648 -19.39 13.64 -20.11
CA LEU A 648 -18.01 13.89 -19.68
C LEU A 648 -17.44 12.69 -18.90
N LEU A 649 -18.23 12.12 -17.98
CA LEU A 649 -17.84 10.94 -17.23
C LEU A 649 -17.70 9.72 -18.16
N SER A 650 -18.64 9.52 -19.09
CA SER A 650 -18.54 8.46 -20.11
C SER A 650 -17.26 8.60 -20.94
N GLN A 651 -16.93 9.80 -21.41
CA GLN A 651 -15.68 10.06 -22.14
C GLN A 651 -14.44 9.76 -21.31
N ALA A 652 -14.43 10.12 -20.02
CA ALA A 652 -13.32 9.83 -19.10
C ALA A 652 -13.14 8.32 -18.89
N VAL A 653 -14.23 7.58 -18.68
CA VAL A 653 -14.22 6.11 -18.51
C VAL A 653 -13.72 5.42 -19.76
N ARG A 654 -14.16 5.86 -20.95
CA ARG A 654 -13.67 5.33 -22.23
C ARG A 654 -12.17 5.52 -22.43
N ALA A 655 -11.58 6.58 -21.85
CA ALA A 655 -10.13 6.80 -21.92
C ALA A 655 -9.32 5.76 -21.12
N LEU A 656 -9.95 5.04 -20.17
CA LEU A 656 -9.30 3.94 -19.46
C LEU A 656 -8.98 2.77 -20.42
N ASN A 657 -9.80 2.53 -21.44
CA ASN A 657 -9.61 1.46 -22.42
C ASN A 657 -8.46 1.76 -23.40
N ARG A 658 -7.24 1.35 -23.06
CA ARG A 658 -6.05 1.42 -23.94
C ARG A 658 -5.11 0.24 -23.68
N ASN A 659 -4.40 -0.18 -24.74
CA ASN A 659 -3.46 -1.31 -24.74
C ASN A 659 -2.11 -1.00 -24.04
N ASP A 660 -2.07 -0.03 -23.14
CA ASP A 660 -0.90 0.39 -22.36
C ASP A 660 -1.09 0.17 -20.85
N LEU A 661 -2.11 -0.61 -20.48
CA LEU A 661 -2.43 -1.01 -19.12
C LEU A 661 -1.62 -2.25 -18.72
N PRO A 662 -0.76 -2.17 -17.69
CA PRO A 662 -0.15 -3.35 -17.10
C PRO A 662 -1.19 -4.21 -16.35
N GLU A 663 -1.10 -5.54 -16.47
CA GLU A 663 -2.02 -6.50 -15.82
C GLU A 663 -2.20 -6.25 -14.32
N ARG A 664 -1.14 -5.80 -13.64
CA ARG A 664 -1.11 -5.57 -12.19
C ARG A 664 -2.00 -4.41 -11.68
N ILE A 665 -2.38 -3.47 -12.55
CA ILE A 665 -3.29 -2.37 -12.16
C ILE A 665 -4.71 -2.60 -12.66
N GLU A 666 -4.96 -3.71 -13.36
CA GLU A 666 -6.30 -4.06 -13.84
C GLU A 666 -7.34 -4.12 -12.73
N PRO A 667 -7.05 -4.63 -11.52
CA PRO A 667 -8.03 -4.60 -10.44
C PRO A 667 -8.44 -3.20 -10.02
N GLN A 668 -7.48 -2.27 -9.92
CA GLN A 668 -7.73 -0.88 -9.55
C GLN A 668 -8.48 -0.14 -10.66
N VAL A 669 -8.12 -0.36 -11.93
CA VAL A 669 -8.77 0.27 -13.09
C VAL A 669 -10.17 -0.30 -13.31
N GLY A 670 -10.32 -1.62 -13.25
CA GLY A 670 -11.60 -2.33 -13.36
C GLY A 670 -12.58 -1.93 -12.27
N SER A 671 -12.12 -1.85 -11.02
CA SER A 671 -12.94 -1.39 -9.89
C SER A 671 -13.37 0.06 -10.02
N LEU A 672 -12.48 0.96 -10.47
CA LEU A 672 -12.84 2.36 -10.72
C LEU A 672 -13.85 2.50 -11.87
N ALA A 673 -13.67 1.70 -12.93
CA ALA A 673 -14.58 1.65 -14.05
C ALA A 673 -15.97 1.14 -13.62
N ALA A 674 -16.03 0.11 -12.78
CA ALA A 674 -17.29 -0.40 -12.21
C ALA A 674 -18.04 0.67 -11.41
N VAL A 675 -17.35 1.41 -10.53
CA VAL A 675 -17.96 2.52 -9.76
C VAL A 675 -18.50 3.60 -10.70
N ALA A 676 -17.72 4.00 -11.70
CA ALA A 676 -18.17 5.01 -12.67
C ALA A 676 -19.36 4.52 -13.52
N LEU A 677 -19.39 3.25 -13.91
CA LEU A 677 -20.52 2.64 -14.62
C LEU A 677 -21.78 2.58 -13.75
N ALA A 678 -21.67 2.28 -12.46
CA ALA A 678 -22.80 2.28 -11.53
C ALA A 678 -23.41 3.70 -11.40
N VAL A 679 -22.55 4.73 -11.33
CA VAL A 679 -22.97 6.14 -11.34
C VAL A 679 -23.65 6.54 -12.65
N LEU A 680 -23.11 6.12 -13.79
CA LEU A 680 -23.74 6.35 -15.10
C LEU A 680 -25.08 5.61 -15.20
N ARG A 681 -25.15 4.38 -14.69
CA ARG A 681 -26.34 3.52 -14.74
C ARG A 681 -27.50 4.09 -13.94
N SER A 682 -27.24 4.73 -12.80
CA SER A 682 -28.31 5.36 -12.01
C SER A 682 -28.99 6.54 -12.69
N HIS A 683 -28.37 7.11 -13.73
CA HIS A 683 -28.89 8.24 -14.51
C HIS A 683 -29.31 7.84 -15.94
N ALA A 684 -29.10 6.58 -16.34
CA ALA A 684 -29.41 6.06 -17.66
C ALA A 684 -30.63 5.13 -17.62
N PRO A 685 -31.79 5.55 -18.16
CA PRO A 685 -32.97 4.68 -18.26
C PRO A 685 -32.64 3.41 -19.04
N ARG A 686 -32.97 2.24 -18.49
CA ARG A 686 -32.58 0.95 -19.07
C ARG A 686 -33.17 0.68 -20.46
N TYR A 687 -34.35 1.24 -20.75
CA TYR A 687 -35.17 0.86 -21.91
C TYR A 687 -35.59 2.03 -22.81
N GLU A 688 -35.05 3.23 -22.58
CA GLU A 688 -35.20 4.40 -23.47
C GLU A 688 -33.86 4.77 -24.09
N ILE A 689 -33.85 5.15 -25.38
CA ILE A 689 -32.65 5.66 -26.04
C ILE A 689 -32.55 7.16 -25.72
N THR A 690 -31.97 7.46 -24.57
CA THR A 690 -31.61 8.83 -24.19
C THR A 690 -30.11 9.07 -24.40
N PRO A 691 -29.64 10.34 -24.43
CA PRO A 691 -28.21 10.65 -24.44
C PRO A 691 -27.44 9.98 -23.30
N GLU A 692 -28.05 9.84 -22.12
CA GLU A 692 -27.48 9.16 -20.95
C GLU A 692 -27.34 7.65 -21.17
N THR A 693 -28.35 7.01 -21.78
CA THR A 693 -28.29 5.58 -22.14
C THR A 693 -27.21 5.31 -23.19
N ILE A 694 -27.05 6.20 -24.17
CA ILE A 694 -25.96 6.11 -25.14
C ILE A 694 -24.60 6.24 -24.44
N ALA A 695 -24.46 7.22 -23.54
CA ALA A 695 -23.23 7.44 -22.78
C ALA A 695 -22.85 6.23 -21.90
N PHE A 696 -23.84 5.60 -21.24
CA PHE A 696 -23.62 4.37 -20.48
C PHE A 696 -23.17 3.22 -21.38
N ASN A 697 -23.88 2.96 -22.48
CA ASN A 697 -23.58 1.85 -23.40
C ASN A 697 -22.20 1.98 -24.05
N GLU A 698 -21.80 3.20 -24.45
CA GLU A 698 -20.47 3.43 -25.02
C GLU A 698 -19.35 3.21 -23.98
N ALA A 699 -19.59 3.60 -22.73
CA ALA A 699 -18.63 3.39 -21.65
C ALA A 699 -18.54 1.90 -21.28
N SER A 700 -19.67 1.22 -21.07
CA SER A 700 -19.70 -0.20 -20.69
C SER A 700 -19.05 -1.08 -21.75
N GLN A 701 -19.32 -0.82 -23.03
CA GLN A 701 -18.68 -1.52 -24.13
C GLN A 701 -17.15 -1.31 -24.16
N ALA A 702 -16.67 -0.10 -23.83
CA ALA A 702 -15.25 0.19 -23.85
C ALA A 702 -14.50 -0.52 -22.73
N VAL A 703 -15.04 -0.55 -21.50
CA VAL A 703 -14.34 -1.08 -20.32
C VAL A 703 -14.80 -2.48 -19.90
N GLY A 704 -15.75 -3.10 -20.60
CA GLY A 704 -16.33 -4.39 -20.22
C GLY A 704 -15.30 -5.51 -20.04
N HIS A 705 -14.20 -5.49 -20.78
CA HIS A 705 -13.11 -6.45 -20.65
C HIS A 705 -12.29 -6.30 -19.35
N LEU A 706 -12.36 -5.15 -18.66
CA LEU A 706 -11.67 -4.86 -17.40
C LEU A 706 -12.52 -5.24 -16.17
N LEU A 707 -13.83 -5.36 -16.33
CA LEU A 707 -14.77 -5.66 -15.24
C LEU A 707 -14.59 -7.04 -14.59
N PRO A 708 -14.05 -8.08 -15.25
CA PRO A 708 -13.71 -9.33 -14.57
C PRO A 708 -12.63 -9.20 -13.49
N ALA A 709 -11.80 -8.14 -13.53
CA ALA A 709 -10.74 -7.90 -12.57
C ALA A 709 -11.20 -7.11 -11.32
N VAL A 710 -12.48 -6.75 -11.21
CA VAL A 710 -13.00 -5.92 -10.11
C VAL A 710 -12.74 -6.56 -8.74
N ASP A 711 -12.30 -5.74 -7.78
CA ASP A 711 -12.00 -6.12 -6.41
C ASP A 711 -12.82 -5.25 -5.44
N SER A 712 -13.51 -5.91 -4.51
CA SER A 712 -14.34 -5.28 -3.48
C SER A 712 -13.61 -4.27 -2.60
N VAL A 713 -12.30 -4.45 -2.36
CA VAL A 713 -11.48 -3.55 -1.53
C VAL A 713 -11.37 -2.18 -2.21
N TYR A 714 -11.04 -2.15 -3.50
CA TYR A 714 -10.93 -0.91 -4.26
C TYR A 714 -12.30 -0.28 -4.53
N VAL A 715 -13.35 -1.08 -4.74
CA VAL A 715 -14.73 -0.56 -4.85
C VAL A 715 -15.13 0.19 -3.59
N THR A 716 -14.84 -0.38 -2.41
CA THR A 716 -15.11 0.27 -1.13
C THR A 716 -14.36 1.60 -1.02
N GLU A 717 -13.05 1.61 -1.30
CA GLU A 717 -12.23 2.82 -1.25
C GLU A 717 -12.69 3.92 -2.24
N TYR A 718 -13.11 3.55 -3.45
CA TYR A 718 -13.60 4.51 -4.43
C TYR A 718 -14.97 5.09 -4.09
N THR A 719 -15.76 4.42 -3.26
CA THR A 719 -17.15 4.80 -2.91
C THR A 719 -17.26 5.54 -1.58
N THR A 720 -16.26 5.45 -0.69
CA THR A 720 -16.22 6.03 0.68
C THR A 720 -16.78 7.46 0.80
N LEU A 721 -16.51 8.35 -0.16
CA LEU A 721 -16.94 9.76 -0.13
C LEU A 721 -18.01 10.12 -1.18
N LEU A 722 -18.55 9.13 -1.88
CA LEU A 722 -19.54 9.33 -2.95
C LEU A 722 -20.98 9.09 -2.50
N ASP A 723 -21.19 8.38 -1.38
CA ASP A 723 -22.52 7.99 -0.88
C ASP A 723 -23.46 9.19 -0.70
N THR A 724 -22.96 10.29 -0.12
CA THR A 724 -23.76 11.51 0.09
C THR A 724 -24.32 12.14 -1.19
N ALA A 725 -23.74 11.85 -2.35
CA ALA A 725 -24.15 12.44 -3.63
C ALA A 725 -24.93 11.47 -4.52
N PHE A 726 -24.58 10.19 -4.51
CA PHE A 726 -25.14 9.19 -5.42
C PHE A 726 -25.98 8.11 -4.70
N GLY A 727 -25.96 8.10 -3.37
CA GLY A 727 -26.75 7.21 -2.51
C GLY A 727 -26.55 5.73 -2.84
N PRO A 728 -27.63 4.92 -2.92
CA PRO A 728 -27.53 3.47 -3.08
C PRO A 728 -26.88 3.02 -4.40
N ALA A 729 -26.72 3.92 -5.38
CA ALA A 729 -26.05 3.60 -6.64
C ALA A 729 -24.54 3.36 -6.49
N VAL A 730 -23.92 3.86 -5.42
CA VAL A 730 -22.50 3.67 -5.11
C VAL A 730 -22.30 2.72 -3.92
N ASP A 731 -23.35 2.01 -3.51
CA ASP A 731 -23.20 0.90 -2.57
C ASP A 731 -22.34 -0.21 -3.20
N PRO A 732 -21.34 -0.77 -2.47
CA PRO A 732 -20.45 -1.77 -3.03
C PRO A 732 -21.17 -2.97 -3.66
N ALA A 733 -22.30 -3.43 -3.11
CA ALA A 733 -23.06 -4.52 -3.69
C ALA A 733 -23.74 -4.10 -5.01
N ALA A 734 -24.34 -2.91 -5.04
CA ALA A 734 -24.95 -2.36 -6.25
C ALA A 734 -23.92 -2.13 -7.38
N VAL A 735 -22.71 -1.70 -7.04
CA VAL A 735 -21.60 -1.53 -8.00
C VAL A 735 -21.20 -2.88 -8.61
N LEU A 736 -21.05 -3.90 -7.77
CA LEU A 736 -20.71 -5.26 -8.20
C LEU A 736 -21.82 -5.87 -9.06
N ASP A 737 -23.09 -5.63 -8.73
CA ASP A 737 -24.23 -6.08 -9.53
C ASP A 737 -24.20 -5.44 -10.93
N VAL A 738 -23.96 -4.13 -11.04
CA VAL A 738 -23.84 -3.47 -12.36
C VAL A 738 -22.64 -4.00 -13.14
N ALA A 739 -21.50 -4.26 -12.48
CA ALA A 739 -20.35 -4.87 -13.14
C ALA A 739 -20.67 -6.29 -13.63
N SER A 740 -21.36 -7.08 -12.82
CA SER A 740 -21.79 -8.44 -13.17
C SER A 740 -22.78 -8.42 -14.34
N ASP A 741 -23.77 -7.52 -14.33
CA ASP A 741 -24.73 -7.33 -15.43
C ASP A 741 -24.01 -7.07 -16.76
N VAL A 742 -22.98 -6.20 -16.76
CA VAL A 742 -22.19 -5.88 -17.96
C VAL A 742 -21.30 -7.04 -18.40
N VAL A 743 -20.73 -7.81 -17.46
CA VAL A 743 -19.88 -8.97 -17.77
C VAL A 743 -20.71 -10.17 -18.27
N GLN A 744 -21.91 -10.36 -17.72
CA GLN A 744 -22.76 -11.50 -18.04
C GLN A 744 -23.45 -11.37 -19.39
N ASP A 745 -23.69 -10.15 -19.89
CA ASP A 745 -24.34 -9.81 -21.17
C ASP A 745 -25.36 -10.89 -21.60
N ASP A 746 -26.49 -10.97 -20.87
CA ASP A 746 -27.56 -11.94 -21.14
C ASP A 746 -28.77 -11.24 -21.80
N PRO A 747 -28.81 -11.17 -23.15
CA PRO A 747 -29.90 -10.55 -23.90
C PRO A 747 -31.30 -11.08 -23.56
N LEU A 748 -31.42 -12.30 -23.05
CA LEU A 748 -32.72 -12.88 -22.69
C LEU A 748 -33.21 -12.41 -21.33
N ALA A 749 -32.30 -12.18 -20.38
CA ALA A 749 -32.66 -11.57 -19.10
C ALA A 749 -33.18 -10.14 -19.32
N ASP A 750 -32.48 -9.35 -20.12
CA ASP A 750 -32.90 -7.99 -20.50
C ASP A 750 -34.25 -7.98 -21.23
N ALA A 751 -34.47 -8.95 -22.12
CA ALA A 751 -35.74 -9.10 -22.83
C ALA A 751 -36.90 -9.44 -21.89
N VAL A 752 -36.71 -10.34 -20.91
CA VAL A 752 -37.73 -10.67 -19.90
C VAL A 752 -38.15 -9.43 -19.13
N TRP A 753 -37.18 -8.67 -18.62
CA TRP A 753 -37.44 -7.42 -17.89
C TRP A 753 -38.17 -6.38 -18.76
N SER A 754 -37.72 -6.15 -19.99
CA SER A 754 -38.36 -5.19 -20.91
C SER A 754 -39.81 -5.55 -21.25
N LEU A 755 -40.09 -6.84 -21.41
CA LEU A 755 -41.45 -7.32 -21.69
C LEU A 755 -42.34 -7.23 -20.45
N ALA A 756 -41.80 -7.50 -19.25
CA ALA A 756 -42.52 -7.35 -17.98
C ALA A 756 -42.94 -5.90 -17.72
N GLU A 757 -42.07 -4.91 -17.99
CA GLU A 757 -42.42 -3.48 -17.87
C GLU A 757 -43.56 -3.06 -18.83
N LYS A 758 -43.64 -3.70 -20.00
CA LYS A 758 -44.75 -3.50 -20.96
C LYS A 758 -46.04 -4.24 -20.55
N GLY A 759 -46.07 -4.83 -19.36
CA GLY A 759 -47.21 -5.58 -18.83
C GLY A 759 -47.40 -6.94 -19.48
N ARG A 760 -46.35 -7.55 -20.05
CA ARG A 760 -46.40 -8.93 -20.56
C ARG A 760 -46.02 -9.89 -19.45
N ASP A 761 -46.79 -10.97 -19.32
CA ASP A 761 -46.39 -12.10 -18.49
C ASP A 761 -45.42 -12.98 -19.28
N VAL A 762 -44.15 -12.95 -18.91
CA VAL A 762 -43.07 -13.63 -19.65
C VAL A 762 -42.21 -14.46 -18.71
N HIS A 763 -41.99 -15.70 -19.11
CA HIS A 763 -41.12 -16.64 -18.40
C HIS A 763 -39.96 -17.05 -19.28
N ARG A 764 -38.78 -17.17 -18.68
CA ARG A 764 -37.63 -17.77 -19.34
C ARG A 764 -37.71 -19.29 -19.25
N HIS A 765 -37.53 -19.97 -20.38
CA HIS A 765 -37.49 -21.42 -20.44
C HIS A 765 -36.11 -21.91 -20.90
N GLY A 766 -35.25 -22.27 -19.96
CA GLY A 766 -33.87 -22.63 -20.27
C GLY A 766 -33.02 -21.45 -20.78
N ARG A 767 -31.93 -21.74 -21.49
CA ARG A 767 -30.91 -20.72 -21.84
C ARG A 767 -31.27 -19.85 -23.04
N LEU A 768 -32.15 -20.31 -23.94
CA LEU A 768 -32.37 -19.71 -25.27
C LEU A 768 -33.85 -19.43 -25.61
N LEU A 769 -34.79 -19.67 -24.68
CA LEU A 769 -36.22 -19.56 -24.96
C LEU A 769 -36.94 -18.63 -23.99
N LEU A 770 -37.87 -17.85 -24.55
CA LEU A 770 -38.84 -17.03 -23.85
C LEU A 770 -40.25 -17.60 -24.05
N HIS A 771 -41.12 -17.47 -23.06
CA HIS A 771 -42.51 -17.87 -23.14
C HIS A 771 -43.40 -16.76 -22.63
N VAL A 772 -44.16 -16.14 -23.52
CA VAL A 772 -45.11 -15.07 -23.20
C VAL A 772 -46.51 -15.65 -23.08
N ILE A 773 -47.15 -15.49 -21.92
CA ILE A 773 -48.48 -16.01 -21.62
C ILE A 773 -49.47 -14.85 -21.58
N GLY A 774 -50.66 -15.03 -22.15
CA GLY A 774 -51.72 -14.02 -22.08
C GLY A 774 -52.86 -14.31 -23.04
N SER A 775 -53.62 -13.28 -23.41
CA SER A 775 -54.68 -13.36 -24.42
C SER A 775 -54.32 -12.49 -25.63
N PHE A 776 -54.02 -13.11 -26.76
CA PHE A 776 -53.50 -12.40 -27.93
C PHE A 776 -54.32 -12.69 -29.20
N SER A 777 -54.62 -11.64 -29.98
CA SER A 777 -55.27 -11.80 -31.29
C SER A 777 -54.30 -12.31 -32.37
N ASN A 778 -53.00 -12.05 -32.22
CA ASN A 778 -51.95 -12.54 -33.10
C ASN A 778 -50.69 -12.93 -32.30
N PRO A 779 -50.62 -14.20 -31.85
CA PRO A 779 -49.48 -14.71 -31.07
C PRO A 779 -48.15 -14.54 -31.79
N ALA A 780 -48.12 -14.66 -33.12
CA ALA A 780 -46.87 -14.53 -33.90
C ALA A 780 -46.24 -13.14 -33.80
N LEU A 781 -47.04 -12.07 -33.63
CA LEU A 781 -46.50 -10.72 -33.42
C LEU A 781 -45.99 -10.50 -32.00
N VAL A 782 -46.58 -11.18 -31.02
CA VAL A 782 -46.13 -11.11 -29.61
C VAL A 782 -44.84 -11.91 -29.43
N ALA A 783 -44.75 -13.09 -30.04
CA ALA A 783 -43.50 -13.85 -30.12
C ALA A 783 -42.40 -13.08 -30.87
N LEU A 784 -42.75 -12.34 -31.94
CA LEU A 784 -41.81 -11.45 -32.63
C LEU A 784 -41.36 -10.28 -31.75
N GLU A 785 -42.25 -9.69 -30.95
CA GLU A 785 -41.91 -8.65 -29.98
C GLU A 785 -40.90 -9.17 -28.94
N ALA A 786 -41.08 -10.39 -28.45
CA ALA A 786 -40.16 -11.02 -27.51
C ALA A 786 -38.80 -11.37 -28.13
N VAL A 787 -38.78 -11.93 -29.34
CA VAL A 787 -37.54 -12.18 -30.09
C VAL A 787 -36.84 -10.87 -30.47
N GLY A 788 -37.57 -9.80 -30.76
CA GLY A 788 -37.01 -8.48 -31.05
C GLY A 788 -36.39 -7.79 -29.83
N ALA A 789 -36.89 -8.07 -28.63
CA ALA A 789 -36.26 -7.63 -27.38
C ALA A 789 -34.90 -8.32 -27.19
N ALA A 790 -34.80 -9.61 -27.53
CA ALA A 790 -33.59 -10.43 -27.44
C ALA A 790 -32.79 -10.53 -28.76
N GLU A 791 -32.90 -9.57 -29.69
CA GLU A 791 -32.28 -9.65 -31.03
C GLU A 791 -30.76 -9.87 -31.00
N ASP A 792 -30.11 -9.36 -29.95
CA ASP A 792 -28.66 -9.40 -29.76
C ASP A 792 -28.14 -10.81 -29.39
N ALA A 793 -29.06 -11.74 -29.04
CA ALA A 793 -28.71 -13.15 -28.86
C ALA A 793 -28.35 -13.83 -30.19
N PRO A 794 -27.30 -14.68 -30.24
CA PRO A 794 -26.91 -15.40 -31.46
C PRO A 794 -27.98 -16.39 -31.94
N LEU A 795 -28.76 -16.93 -31.00
CA LEU A 795 -29.91 -17.80 -31.23
C LEU A 795 -30.93 -17.57 -30.11
N VAL A 796 -32.18 -17.25 -30.46
CA VAL A 796 -33.26 -17.11 -29.48
C VAL A 796 -34.59 -17.56 -30.08
N GLY A 797 -35.41 -18.23 -29.28
CA GLY A 797 -36.80 -18.51 -29.60
C GLY A 797 -37.75 -17.89 -28.59
N ALA A 798 -38.94 -17.49 -29.04
CA ALA A 798 -40.01 -17.09 -28.14
C ALA A 798 -41.33 -17.74 -28.54
N TRP A 799 -42.00 -18.33 -27.55
CA TRP A 799 -43.40 -18.70 -27.65
C TRP A 799 -44.29 -17.55 -27.21
N ALA A 800 -45.43 -17.41 -27.87
CA ALA A 800 -46.56 -16.69 -27.34
C ALA A 800 -47.76 -17.63 -27.34
N ASP A 801 -48.32 -17.87 -26.16
CA ASP A 801 -49.50 -18.70 -25.98
C ASP A 801 -50.71 -17.83 -25.58
N SER A 802 -51.83 -18.04 -26.27
CA SER A 802 -53.10 -17.42 -25.93
C SER A 802 -53.84 -18.38 -25.02
N GLY A 803 -53.63 -18.27 -23.70
CA GLY A 803 -54.21 -19.18 -22.72
C GLY A 803 -55.72 -19.36 -22.92
N SER A 804 -56.16 -20.61 -23.05
CA SER A 804 -57.57 -20.99 -22.91
C SER A 804 -57.65 -22.04 -21.80
N GLU A 805 -58.56 -21.88 -20.84
CA GLU A 805 -58.83 -22.86 -19.77
C GLU A 805 -59.26 -24.26 -20.31
N SER A 806 -59.37 -24.43 -21.64
CA SER A 806 -59.74 -25.66 -22.31
C SER A 806 -58.77 -26.05 -23.45
N GLY A 807 -57.46 -25.89 -23.27
CA GLY A 807 -56.40 -26.55 -24.06
C GLY A 807 -56.43 -26.36 -25.59
N GLY A 808 -57.08 -25.30 -26.09
CA GLY A 808 -57.28 -25.03 -27.51
C GLY A 808 -56.92 -23.61 -27.94
N GLY A 809 -56.03 -22.94 -27.19
CA GLY A 809 -55.47 -21.64 -27.52
C GLY A 809 -54.54 -21.71 -28.73
N GLY A 810 -54.62 -20.71 -29.62
CA GLY A 810 -53.65 -20.59 -30.71
C GLY A 810 -52.31 -20.08 -30.16
N TRP A 811 -51.22 -20.78 -30.48
CA TRP A 811 -49.86 -20.38 -30.11
C TRP A 811 -49.03 -20.07 -31.35
N ALA A 812 -47.90 -19.37 -31.15
CA ALA A 812 -46.88 -19.21 -32.16
C ALA A 812 -45.48 -19.31 -31.55
N LEU A 813 -44.54 -19.83 -32.34
CA LEU A 813 -43.11 -19.85 -32.02
C LEU A 813 -42.38 -19.01 -33.07
N VAL A 814 -41.63 -18.02 -32.64
CA VAL A 814 -40.71 -17.26 -33.50
C VAL A 814 -39.30 -17.59 -33.06
N VAL A 815 -38.43 -17.92 -34.01
CA VAL A 815 -37.02 -18.22 -33.76
C VAL A 815 -36.14 -17.35 -34.63
N TRP A 816 -35.14 -16.74 -34.00
CA TRP A 816 -34.13 -15.92 -34.65
C TRP A 816 -32.76 -16.58 -34.53
N ARG A 817 -32.14 -16.83 -35.69
CA ARG A 817 -30.75 -17.25 -35.84
C ARG A 817 -30.18 -16.49 -37.01
N ARG A 818 -29.39 -15.44 -36.75
CA ARG A 818 -28.92 -14.52 -37.81
C ARG A 818 -28.33 -15.29 -39.01
N PRO A 819 -28.78 -15.05 -40.26
CA PRO A 819 -29.77 -14.08 -40.72
C PRO A 819 -31.21 -14.60 -40.86
N ASP A 820 -31.50 -15.82 -40.40
CA ASP A 820 -32.74 -16.54 -40.65
C ASP A 820 -33.76 -16.36 -39.48
N LEU A 821 -34.97 -15.94 -39.82
CA LEU A 821 -36.12 -15.81 -38.91
C LEU A 821 -37.19 -16.84 -39.30
N ILE A 822 -37.50 -17.75 -38.37
CA ILE A 822 -38.47 -18.83 -38.56
C ILE A 822 -39.71 -18.51 -37.73
N VAL A 823 -40.88 -18.64 -38.34
CA VAL A 823 -42.17 -18.43 -37.68
C VAL A 823 -43.03 -19.67 -37.84
N VAL A 824 -43.48 -20.22 -36.72
CA VAL A 824 -44.45 -21.30 -36.62
C VAL A 824 -45.74 -20.72 -36.07
N ASP A 825 -46.79 -20.72 -36.89
CA ASP A 825 -48.09 -20.16 -36.54
C ASP A 825 -49.11 -21.30 -36.41
N ALA A 826 -49.51 -21.60 -35.18
CA ALA A 826 -50.40 -22.70 -34.84
C ALA A 826 -51.82 -22.24 -34.46
N ARG A 827 -52.30 -21.13 -35.04
CA ARG A 827 -53.71 -20.71 -34.93
C ARG A 827 -54.70 -21.65 -35.64
N ARG A 828 -54.20 -22.61 -36.42
CA ARG A 828 -54.98 -23.61 -37.17
C ARG A 828 -54.59 -25.01 -36.71
N PRO A 829 -55.43 -26.04 -36.94
CA PRO A 829 -55.15 -27.42 -36.52
C PRO A 829 -53.83 -28.00 -37.05
N ILE A 830 -53.33 -27.46 -38.17
CA ILE A 830 -52.03 -27.79 -38.74
C ILE A 830 -51.17 -26.51 -38.68
N PRO A 831 -50.02 -26.52 -37.98
CA PRO A 831 -49.17 -25.34 -37.86
C PRO A 831 -48.57 -24.96 -39.21
N LEU A 832 -48.51 -23.65 -39.47
CA LEU A 832 -47.94 -23.09 -40.68
C LEU A 832 -46.52 -22.59 -40.43
N TRP A 833 -45.57 -23.09 -41.22
CA TRP A 833 -44.16 -22.75 -41.17
C TRP A 833 -43.83 -21.67 -42.20
N ARG A 834 -43.08 -20.66 -41.77
CA ARG A 834 -42.57 -19.58 -42.62
C ARG A 834 -41.11 -19.33 -42.30
N HIS A 835 -40.34 -19.07 -43.35
CA HIS A 835 -38.95 -18.69 -43.26
C HIS A 835 -38.78 -17.31 -43.91
N TYR A 836 -38.16 -16.40 -43.18
CA TYR A 836 -37.73 -15.10 -43.64
C TYR A 836 -36.22 -14.98 -43.48
N ARG A 837 -35.54 -14.40 -44.48
CA ARG A 837 -34.13 -14.06 -44.38
C ARG A 837 -34.00 -12.55 -44.24
N LEU A 838 -33.37 -12.13 -43.16
CA LEU A 838 -33.17 -10.73 -42.80
C LEU A 838 -31.74 -10.30 -43.14
N THR A 839 -31.58 -9.42 -44.11
CA THR A 839 -30.27 -8.89 -44.54
C THR A 839 -30.24 -7.37 -44.40
N GLY A 840 -29.11 -6.82 -43.93
CA GLY A 840 -28.90 -5.37 -43.76
C GLY A 840 -29.46 -4.81 -42.44
N LEU A 841 -30.09 -3.62 -42.49
CA LEU A 841 -30.58 -2.85 -41.33
C LEU A 841 -31.95 -3.32 -40.77
N VAL A 842 -32.55 -4.37 -41.34
CA VAL A 842 -33.89 -4.85 -40.95
C VAL A 842 -33.73 -6.10 -40.07
N GLY A 843 -33.77 -5.92 -38.76
CA GLY A 843 -33.72 -6.99 -37.77
C GLY A 843 -35.09 -7.30 -37.12
N PRO A 844 -35.19 -8.37 -36.30
CA PRO A 844 -36.42 -8.70 -35.57
C PRO A 844 -37.00 -7.54 -34.75
N ARG A 845 -36.17 -6.69 -34.12
CA ARG A 845 -36.61 -5.49 -33.37
C ARG A 845 -37.30 -4.47 -34.28
N ALA A 846 -36.79 -4.29 -35.50
CA ALA A 846 -37.41 -3.39 -36.49
C ALA A 846 -38.76 -3.94 -37.00
N LEU A 847 -38.86 -5.26 -37.21
CA LEU A 847 -40.12 -5.91 -37.60
C LEU A 847 -41.16 -5.86 -36.48
N ALA A 848 -40.74 -6.01 -35.22
CA ALA A 848 -41.59 -5.87 -34.05
C ALA A 848 -42.16 -4.44 -33.95
N ALA A 849 -41.33 -3.42 -34.16
CA ALA A 849 -41.76 -2.02 -34.18
C ALA A 849 -42.78 -1.72 -35.30
N GLN A 850 -42.63 -2.35 -36.47
CA GLN A 850 -43.57 -2.25 -37.59
C GLN A 850 -44.84 -3.10 -37.40
N ARG A 851 -44.85 -4.03 -36.43
CA ARG A 851 -45.89 -5.05 -36.23
C ARG A 851 -46.24 -5.82 -37.51
N SER A 852 -45.24 -6.07 -38.36
CA SER A 852 -45.43 -6.70 -39.67
C SER A 852 -44.20 -7.52 -40.07
N PHE A 853 -44.43 -8.58 -40.85
CA PHE A 853 -43.40 -9.39 -41.50
C PHE A 853 -43.22 -9.03 -42.98
N GLU A 854 -43.94 -8.02 -43.50
CA GLU A 854 -43.98 -7.70 -44.94
C GLU A 854 -42.66 -7.16 -45.50
N SER A 855 -41.87 -6.49 -44.65
CA SER A 855 -40.56 -5.95 -45.00
C SER A 855 -39.45 -7.02 -45.02
N ALA A 856 -39.76 -8.27 -44.69
CA ALA A 856 -38.81 -9.39 -44.66
C ALA A 856 -38.91 -10.27 -45.91
N ALA A 857 -37.76 -10.63 -46.50
CA ALA A 857 -37.71 -11.49 -47.68
C ALA A 857 -38.05 -12.94 -47.32
N SER A 858 -39.17 -13.46 -47.81
CA SER A 858 -39.58 -14.86 -47.55
C SER A 858 -38.82 -15.85 -48.41
N VAL A 859 -38.35 -16.94 -47.81
CA VAL A 859 -37.68 -18.06 -48.49
C VAL A 859 -38.69 -19.20 -48.69
N PRO A 860 -39.01 -19.61 -49.93
CA PRO A 860 -39.98 -20.67 -50.19
C PRO A 860 -39.38 -22.06 -49.98
N HIS A 861 -40.07 -22.91 -49.20
CA HIS A 861 -39.68 -24.31 -48.93
C HIS A 861 -40.77 -25.31 -49.35
N GLY A 862 -41.72 -24.91 -50.22
CA GLY A 862 -42.85 -25.75 -50.63
C GLY A 862 -44.08 -25.59 -49.72
N PRO A 863 -44.87 -26.66 -49.48
CA PRO A 863 -46.07 -26.61 -48.65
C PRO A 863 -45.77 -26.14 -47.22
N ARG A 864 -46.43 -25.05 -46.79
CA ARG A 864 -46.21 -24.44 -45.46
C ARG A 864 -46.74 -25.27 -44.28
N ASN A 865 -47.38 -26.40 -44.53
CA ASN A 865 -47.94 -27.29 -43.52
C ASN A 865 -46.96 -28.36 -43.04
N GLN A 866 -45.69 -28.31 -43.47
CA GLN A 866 -44.62 -29.21 -43.05
C GLN A 866 -43.37 -28.41 -42.65
N PRO A 867 -42.60 -28.88 -41.65
CA PRO A 867 -41.30 -28.31 -41.33
C PRO A 867 -40.30 -28.55 -42.48
N PHE A 868 -39.35 -27.62 -42.63
CA PHE A 868 -38.24 -27.72 -43.58
C PHE A 868 -36.94 -28.04 -42.83
N GLU A 869 -35.91 -28.50 -43.55
CA GLU A 869 -34.65 -29.02 -42.97
C GLU A 869 -33.99 -28.05 -41.97
N LEU A 870 -33.87 -26.77 -42.34
CA LEU A 870 -33.34 -25.73 -41.45
C LEU A 870 -34.19 -25.54 -40.17
N ALA A 871 -35.51 -25.70 -40.25
CA ALA A 871 -36.36 -25.60 -39.07
C ALA A 871 -36.14 -26.75 -38.08
N HIS A 872 -35.86 -27.96 -38.57
CA HIS A 872 -35.49 -29.09 -37.70
C HIS A 872 -34.15 -28.85 -37.01
N GLN A 873 -33.17 -28.33 -37.74
CA GLN A 873 -31.85 -28.01 -37.19
C GLN A 873 -31.95 -26.95 -36.09
N VAL A 874 -32.65 -25.85 -36.36
CA VAL A 874 -32.80 -24.74 -35.41
C VAL A 874 -33.60 -25.14 -34.16
N LEU A 875 -34.63 -25.99 -34.29
CA LEU A 875 -35.34 -26.53 -33.13
C LEU A 875 -34.45 -27.45 -32.29
N SER A 876 -33.61 -28.27 -32.92
CA SER A 876 -32.63 -29.09 -32.22
C SER A 876 -31.58 -28.23 -31.49
N ASP A 877 -31.11 -27.15 -32.11
CA ASP A 877 -30.17 -26.20 -31.50
C ASP A 877 -30.79 -25.49 -30.27
N LEU A 878 -32.12 -25.33 -30.24
CA LEU A 878 -32.89 -24.83 -29.10
C LEU A 878 -33.24 -25.90 -28.05
N GLY A 879 -32.86 -27.16 -28.27
CA GLY A 879 -33.19 -28.28 -27.37
C GLY A 879 -34.65 -28.75 -27.43
N LEU A 880 -35.37 -28.42 -28.52
CA LEU A 880 -36.79 -28.72 -28.68
C LEU A 880 -37.02 -29.97 -29.53
N VAL A 881 -37.86 -30.89 -29.03
CA VAL A 881 -38.31 -32.10 -29.75
C VAL A 881 -39.41 -31.77 -30.77
N GLY A 882 -40.10 -30.65 -30.59
CA GLY A 882 -41.12 -30.13 -31.49
C GLY A 882 -41.44 -28.66 -31.22
N PRO A 883 -42.21 -27.98 -32.07
CA PRO A 883 -42.45 -26.54 -31.96
C PRO A 883 -43.48 -26.14 -30.89
N GLN A 884 -44.14 -27.12 -30.27
CA GLN A 884 -45.22 -26.90 -29.30
C GLN A 884 -44.67 -26.24 -28.02
N PRO A 885 -45.42 -25.31 -27.39
CA PRO A 885 -45.02 -24.73 -26.12
C PRO A 885 -45.01 -25.80 -25.01
N PRO A 886 -44.16 -25.63 -23.97
CA PRO A 886 -44.18 -26.51 -22.81
C PRO A 886 -45.53 -26.38 -22.06
N GLN A 887 -46.04 -27.48 -21.51
CA GLN A 887 -47.18 -27.43 -20.58
C GLN A 887 -46.70 -26.76 -19.30
N CYS A 888 -47.07 -25.51 -19.08
CA CYS A 888 -46.87 -24.86 -17.78
C CYS A 888 -47.75 -25.59 -16.76
N GLU A 889 -47.15 -26.30 -15.80
CA GLU A 889 -47.88 -26.64 -14.57
C GLU A 889 -48.24 -25.34 -13.84
N PRO A 890 -49.44 -25.25 -13.24
CA PRO A 890 -49.96 -24.02 -12.64
C PRO A 890 -49.13 -23.50 -11.47
#